data_AF-A0A534XJX5-F1
#
_entry.id   AF-A0A534XJX5-F1
#
_cell.length_a   1.000
_cell.length_b   1.000
_cell.length_c   1.000
_cell.angle_alpha   90.00
_cell.angle_beta   90.00
_cell.angle_gamma   90.00
#
_symmetry.space_group_name_H-M   'P 1'
#
loop_
_entity.id
_entity.type
_entity.pdbx_description
1 polymer ?
#
loop_
_entity_poly.entity_id
_entity_poly.type
_entity_poly.pdbx_seq_one_letter_code
_entity_poly.pdbx_strand_id
1 'polypeptide(L)'
;MASVHRRVARRPSPRGLRALSPRPVGWRTSDADEIALRRERASSELMRIEILEPSEPVFSTFAVRSPSGACYEVEVRSLSERENSCSCPDFRTNGLATCKHVEAVMARLRRTPAGRAALQRGGRSTRVEVFMRRTGGEPAVVCVLPERKPAPAVAAILGRYVDRDGRLQGDPAEAVPALVRDLDGHRAAVRISKEVALWAAGRARRTTLAVERQNVEEELRSGRRSLAALKLPLYPYQVDGLLHLAFTERALLGDEMGLGKTAQAVAASALLRELRGVARVLIVCPVSLKAEWEDQITKFTDLTLRFVQGTKPARLACYETPAFFTIANYEQVMHDVADVNRRLRPDVVILDEAQRIKNWNTQTARAIKRLESRYAFLLTGTPIENRIDEIYSIIDYVDPQVFGPLFRFNRTFYELDERGRPVGYRNLDELQRRIRPLLLRRRKDQVEAQLPERVDNNYFVPMSPAQLELYGDYESRVARLLAIASKRPLTREEQEKLQRWLACMRMCCDTAYILTPQNRECPKIHELEAVLDDLDVRRARKAIVFSEWERMLELVRALAGEMNLGFAWHTGSVPQVKRREEIRRFKHDPGCRLFLSTDSGGLGLNLQAASVVINLDLPWNPARLEQRIARAWRKHQTRSVHVVNLISEGTIEHKMVGTLAAKQRLADGILDARGDLAEVRMPTAAGGRFLDRLRVLMEARVRPAAAPPAPPAPSLVDQLRARLGNAIAPRVVDVRVLAADAQAAAVVIVDHLGTDVESAITARWPELATPASLPASVEVIDAATWEALQRLARRGLLPALTVPAEPDGGPEAEDRRRTHAAELLRGAARKREMSGVLCAGGFVAEASSPAHDAVELALAAVAVRHALAADTDGVPLPESLLCGPMLVRSFVGQADVDLIRRLRAGAEAPDPHALVEQSGALLRRLADAVRA
;
A
#
# COMPACT_ATOMS: atom_id res chain seq x y z
N MET A 1 20.79 71.90 34.21
CA MET A 1 20.14 71.47 32.94
C MET A 1 19.84 69.98 33.04
N ALA A 2 18.86 69.55 33.85
CA ALA A 2 17.42 69.45 33.56
C ALA A 2 17.06 68.31 32.58
N SER A 3 16.87 67.12 33.13
CA SER A 3 16.18 65.97 32.51
C SER A 3 14.67 66.18 32.58
N VAL A 4 13.95 66.06 31.46
CA VAL A 4 12.49 66.15 31.43
C VAL A 4 11.89 64.81 30.99
N HIS A 5 11.20 64.18 31.94
CA HIS A 5 10.29 63.05 31.77
C HIS A 5 9.16 63.35 30.77
N ARG A 6 8.95 62.50 29.76
CA ARG A 6 7.68 62.41 29.03
C ARG A 6 6.92 61.14 29.42
N ARG A 7 5.72 61.37 29.96
CA ARG A 7 4.74 60.39 30.44
C ARG A 7 4.36 59.36 29.36
N VAL A 8 4.53 58.08 29.66
CA VAL A 8 3.90 56.97 28.93
C VAL A 8 2.43 56.90 29.38
N ALA A 9 1.51 57.19 28.47
CA ALA A 9 0.08 57.01 28.70
C ALA A 9 -0.24 55.51 28.86
N ARG A 10 -0.85 55.16 29.99
CA ARG A 10 -1.32 53.81 30.32
C ARG A 10 -2.33 53.31 29.27
N ARG A 11 -2.11 52.10 28.75
CA ARG A 11 -3.12 51.32 28.00
C ARG A 11 -4.40 51.19 28.84
N PRO A 12 -5.60 51.36 28.26
CA PRO A 12 -6.83 51.04 28.97
C PRO A 12 -6.89 49.52 29.24
N SER A 13 -7.27 49.15 30.46
CA SER A 13 -7.41 47.76 30.87
C SER A 13 -8.62 47.12 30.17
N PRO A 14 -8.57 45.83 29.80
CA PRO A 14 -9.71 45.13 29.23
C PRO A 14 -10.66 44.69 30.35
N ARG A 15 -11.28 45.63 31.05
CA ARG A 15 -12.42 45.35 31.94
C ARG A 15 -13.70 45.49 31.13
N GLY A 16 -14.16 44.38 30.54
CA GLY A 16 -15.41 44.34 29.78
C GLY A 16 -15.63 43.10 28.90
N LEU A 17 -14.71 42.13 28.87
CA LEU A 17 -14.96 40.84 28.23
C LEU A 17 -15.69 39.94 29.24
N ARG A 18 -17.00 39.74 29.03
CA ARG A 18 -17.79 38.68 29.69
C ARG A 18 -16.96 37.40 29.71
N ALA A 19 -16.93 36.72 30.85
CA ALA A 19 -16.29 35.43 31.02
C ALA A 19 -16.68 34.49 29.87
N LEU A 20 -15.71 34.19 28.99
CA LEU A 20 -15.88 33.21 27.93
C LEU A 20 -16.05 31.85 28.58
N SER A 21 -17.06 31.10 28.17
CA SER A 21 -17.28 29.71 28.55
C SER A 21 -15.98 28.91 28.46
N PRO A 22 -15.72 27.96 29.37
CA PRO A 22 -14.50 27.15 29.33
C PRO A 22 -14.36 26.52 27.95
N ARG A 23 -13.21 26.71 27.30
CA ARG A 23 -12.96 26.19 25.95
C ARG A 23 -13.21 24.68 25.97
N PRO A 24 -14.06 24.14 25.08
CA PRO A 24 -14.23 22.70 24.96
C PRO A 24 -12.87 22.07 24.66
N VAL A 25 -12.48 21.10 25.48
CA VAL A 25 -11.25 20.32 25.31
C VAL A 25 -11.58 19.13 24.39
N GLY A 26 -10.77 18.91 23.35
CA GLY A 26 -10.94 17.78 22.42
C GLY A 26 -11.82 18.09 21.19
N TRP A 27 -12.34 17.05 20.54
CA TRP A 27 -13.09 17.11 19.28
C TRP A 27 -14.61 17.18 19.46
N ARG A 28 -15.11 17.30 20.70
CA ARG A 28 -16.53 17.47 21.03
C ARG A 28 -16.97 18.95 20.95
N THR A 29 -16.55 19.67 19.91
CA THR A 29 -17.01 21.06 19.69
C THR A 29 -18.42 21.07 19.08
N SER A 30 -19.31 21.87 19.64
CA SER A 30 -20.62 22.12 19.03
C SER A 30 -20.51 23.11 17.87
N ASP A 31 -21.53 23.16 17.01
CA ASP A 31 -21.61 24.17 15.95
C ASP A 31 -21.63 25.60 16.54
N ALA A 32 -22.15 25.79 17.75
CA ALA A 32 -22.12 27.06 18.45
C ALA A 32 -20.69 27.45 18.86
N ASP A 33 -19.90 26.50 19.37
CA ASP A 33 -18.49 26.73 19.74
C ASP A 33 -17.65 27.10 18.51
N GLU A 34 -17.83 26.37 17.42
CA GLU A 34 -17.13 26.61 16.15
C GLU A 34 -17.43 27.98 15.55
N ILE A 35 -18.65 28.49 15.75
CA ILE A 35 -19.06 29.83 15.35
C ILE A 35 -18.47 30.88 16.29
N ALA A 36 -18.45 30.63 17.59
CA ALA A 36 -17.81 31.52 18.55
C ALA A 36 -16.31 31.71 18.23
N LEU A 37 -15.60 30.63 17.87
CA LEU A 37 -14.21 30.70 17.42
C LEU A 37 -14.01 31.54 16.13
N ARG A 38 -15.00 31.58 15.24
CA ARG A 38 -14.96 32.41 14.02
C ARG A 38 -15.20 33.87 14.34
N ARG A 39 -16.08 34.17 15.30
CA ARG A 39 -16.31 35.52 15.83
C ARG A 39 -15.08 36.06 16.55
N GLU A 40 -14.42 35.25 17.37
CA GLU A 40 -13.17 35.60 18.05
C GLU A 40 -12.05 35.89 17.04
N ARG A 41 -11.92 35.07 15.98
CA ARG A 41 -10.96 35.33 14.89
C ARG A 41 -11.29 36.60 14.11
N ALA A 42 -12.56 36.87 13.86
CA ALA A 42 -13.01 38.08 13.18
C ALA A 42 -12.71 39.36 13.97
N SER A 43 -12.72 39.31 15.31
CA SER A 43 -12.43 40.47 16.15
C SER A 43 -10.93 40.67 16.44
N SER A 44 -10.13 39.60 16.38
CA SER A 44 -8.69 39.64 16.67
C SER A 44 -7.82 39.89 15.44
N GLU A 45 -8.20 39.41 14.26
CA GLU A 45 -7.44 39.63 13.02
C GLU A 45 -7.83 40.96 12.33
N LEU A 46 -6.84 41.79 12.00
CA LEU A 46 -7.05 43.04 11.27
C LEU A 46 -7.32 42.75 9.78
N MET A 47 -8.60 42.78 9.37
CA MET A 47 -9.02 42.59 7.98
C MET A 47 -9.40 43.92 7.32
N ARG A 48 -8.95 44.14 6.08
CA ARG A 48 -9.37 45.30 5.27
C ARG A 48 -10.64 44.94 4.52
N ILE A 49 -11.69 45.75 4.66
CA ILE A 49 -13.01 45.52 4.07
C ILE A 49 -13.35 46.70 3.14
N GLU A 50 -13.63 46.38 1.88
CA GLU A 50 -14.00 47.32 0.81
C GLU A 50 -15.37 46.94 0.22
N ILE A 51 -16.17 47.94 -0.15
CA ILE A 51 -17.52 47.74 -0.72
C ILE A 51 -17.38 47.71 -2.24
N LEU A 52 -17.93 46.67 -2.89
CA LEU A 52 -17.87 46.52 -4.35
C LEU A 52 -19.10 47.09 -5.07
N GLU A 53 -20.23 47.23 -4.38
CA GLU A 53 -21.44 47.90 -4.92
C GLU A 53 -21.76 49.15 -4.05
N PRO A 54 -21.13 50.31 -4.30
CA PRO A 54 -21.31 51.50 -3.46
C PRO A 54 -22.74 52.05 -3.43
N SER A 55 -23.53 51.77 -4.46
CA SER A 55 -24.96 52.15 -4.53
C SER A 55 -25.79 51.50 -3.43
N GLU A 56 -25.34 50.36 -2.88
CA GLU A 56 -26.05 49.59 -1.86
C GLU A 56 -25.10 49.29 -0.70
N PRO A 57 -24.99 50.20 0.29
CA PRO A 57 -23.91 50.19 1.29
C PRO A 57 -24.04 49.10 2.36
N VAL A 58 -25.18 48.39 2.41
CA VAL A 58 -25.48 47.38 3.44
C VAL A 58 -25.58 45.99 2.83
N PHE A 59 -26.57 45.74 1.97
CA PHE A 59 -26.80 44.45 1.33
C PHE A 59 -25.93 44.28 0.07
N SER A 60 -24.64 44.57 0.23
CA SER A 60 -23.63 44.64 -0.84
C SER A 60 -22.82 43.37 -0.99
N THR A 61 -21.96 43.37 -2.00
CA THR A 61 -20.79 42.50 -2.07
C THR A 61 -19.57 43.24 -1.53
N PHE A 62 -18.80 42.61 -0.64
CA PHE A 62 -17.63 43.19 0.02
C PHE A 62 -16.36 42.40 -0.31
N ALA A 63 -15.28 43.09 -0.64
CA ALA A 63 -13.95 42.49 -0.70
C ALA A 63 -13.30 42.53 0.69
N VAL A 64 -12.91 41.36 1.21
CA VAL A 64 -12.26 41.20 2.50
C VAL A 64 -10.85 40.67 2.29
N ARG A 65 -9.84 41.49 2.61
CA ARG A 65 -8.43 41.13 2.52
C ARG A 65 -7.89 40.73 3.88
N SER A 66 -7.37 39.51 3.97
CA SER A 66 -6.75 38.97 5.18
C SER A 66 -5.31 39.49 5.36
N PRO A 67 -4.73 39.40 6.58
CA PRO A 67 -3.33 39.72 6.82
C PRO A 67 -2.35 38.90 5.97
N SER A 68 -2.77 37.70 5.53
CA SER A 68 -1.97 36.83 4.65
C SER A 68 -1.96 37.27 3.19
N GLY A 69 -2.61 38.40 2.85
CA GLY A 69 -2.69 38.93 1.49
C GLY A 69 -3.82 38.36 0.63
N ALA A 70 -4.52 37.31 1.10
CA ALA A 70 -5.63 36.70 0.37
C ALA A 70 -6.86 37.61 0.37
N CYS A 71 -7.63 37.61 -0.72
CA CYS A 71 -8.83 38.42 -0.88
C CYS A 71 -10.04 37.50 -1.13
N TYR A 72 -11.13 37.73 -0.41
CA TYR A 72 -12.37 36.97 -0.54
C TYR A 72 -13.56 37.92 -0.68
N GLU A 73 -14.58 37.48 -1.41
CA GLU A 73 -15.82 38.23 -1.60
C GLU A 73 -16.85 37.73 -0.57
N VAL A 74 -17.52 38.65 0.12
CA VAL A 74 -18.61 38.38 1.06
C VAL A 74 -19.87 39.04 0.52
N GLU A 75 -20.90 38.24 0.23
CA GLU A 75 -22.20 38.76 -0.22
C GLU A 75 -23.15 38.80 0.98
N VAL A 76 -23.59 40.01 1.35
CA VAL A 76 -24.46 40.23 2.52
C VAL A 76 -25.91 40.36 2.07
N ARG A 77 -26.75 39.43 2.51
CA ARG A 77 -28.19 39.33 2.22
C ARG A 77 -29.05 39.61 3.44
N SER A 78 -28.54 39.26 4.62
CA SER A 78 -29.24 39.39 5.88
C SER A 78 -28.31 39.78 7.01
N LEU A 79 -28.74 40.72 7.85
CA LEU A 79 -28.04 41.12 9.06
C LEU A 79 -28.50 40.34 10.31
N SER A 80 -29.66 39.69 10.21
CA SER A 80 -30.33 38.92 11.27
C SER A 80 -30.18 37.42 11.09
N GLU A 81 -30.19 36.93 9.85
CA GLU A 81 -30.18 35.51 9.49
C GLU A 81 -28.86 35.05 8.87
N ARG A 82 -28.66 33.74 8.82
CA ARG A 82 -27.44 33.11 8.28
C ARG A 82 -27.59 32.78 6.80
N GLU A 83 -27.84 33.81 6.00
CA GLU A 83 -28.05 33.71 4.54
C GLU A 83 -26.92 34.36 3.72
N ASN A 84 -25.92 34.91 4.40
CA ASN A 84 -24.76 35.52 3.76
C ASN A 84 -23.84 34.44 3.20
N SER A 85 -23.08 34.78 2.16
CA SER A 85 -22.09 33.89 1.54
C SER A 85 -20.69 34.49 1.56
N CYS A 86 -19.68 33.64 1.45
CA CYS A 86 -18.29 34.07 1.32
C CYS A 86 -17.53 33.12 0.41
N SER A 87 -16.68 33.68 -0.46
CA SER A 87 -15.88 32.89 -1.41
C SER A 87 -14.68 32.16 -0.76
N CYS A 88 -14.49 32.27 0.55
CA CYS A 88 -13.37 31.62 1.22
C CYS A 88 -13.57 30.09 1.37
N PRO A 89 -12.48 29.30 1.35
CA PRO A 89 -12.57 27.85 1.50
C PRO A 89 -13.30 27.37 2.75
N ASP A 90 -13.09 28.04 3.90
CA ASP A 90 -13.76 27.70 5.16
C ASP A 90 -15.29 27.79 5.02
N PHE A 91 -15.81 28.88 4.44
CA PHE A 91 -17.25 29.06 4.28
C PHE A 91 -17.89 27.98 3.38
N ARG A 92 -17.21 27.64 2.28
CA ARG A 92 -17.73 26.68 1.29
C ARG A 92 -17.86 25.27 1.84
N THR A 93 -17.00 24.89 2.78
CA THR A 93 -16.94 23.53 3.30
C THR A 93 -17.60 23.37 4.67
N ASN A 94 -17.61 24.41 5.52
CA ASN A 94 -17.91 24.23 6.94
C ASN A 94 -19.36 23.91 7.31
N GLY A 95 -20.33 24.24 6.44
CA GLY A 95 -21.76 24.00 6.68
C GLY A 95 -22.39 24.81 7.82
N LEU A 96 -21.71 25.84 8.32
CA LEU A 96 -22.17 26.71 9.42
C LEU A 96 -22.90 27.97 8.93
N ALA A 97 -22.88 28.22 7.60
CA ALA A 97 -23.31 29.46 6.96
C ALA A 97 -22.65 30.72 7.54
N THR A 98 -21.42 30.60 8.05
CA THR A 98 -20.59 31.73 8.45
C THR A 98 -19.11 31.36 8.43
N CYS A 99 -18.26 32.37 8.34
CA CYS A 99 -16.81 32.28 8.47
C CYS A 99 -16.29 33.56 9.14
N LYS A 100 -14.99 33.61 9.46
CA LYS A 100 -14.39 34.81 10.07
C LYS A 100 -14.58 36.08 9.22
N HIS A 101 -14.60 35.96 7.89
CA HIS A 101 -14.81 37.10 6.98
C HIS A 101 -16.25 37.60 7.02
N VAL A 102 -17.24 36.70 7.03
CA VAL A 102 -18.65 37.07 7.18
C VAL A 102 -18.86 37.77 8.52
N GLU A 103 -18.37 37.19 9.62
CA GLU A 103 -18.52 37.80 10.95
C GLU A 103 -17.83 39.18 11.04
N ALA A 104 -16.68 39.38 10.38
CA ALA A 104 -15.99 40.66 10.34
C ALA A 104 -16.81 41.74 9.60
N VAL A 105 -17.37 41.41 8.43
CA VAL A 105 -18.25 42.32 7.67
C VAL A 105 -19.51 42.63 8.47
N MET A 106 -20.15 41.62 9.06
CA MET A 106 -21.34 41.78 9.89
C MET A 106 -21.08 42.67 11.11
N ALA A 107 -19.95 42.48 11.79
CA ALA A 107 -19.54 43.32 12.92
C ALA A 107 -19.30 44.78 12.50
N ARG A 108 -18.72 45.02 11.32
CA ARG A 108 -18.54 46.36 10.76
C ARG A 108 -19.89 47.01 10.43
N LEU A 109 -20.76 46.31 9.69
CA LEU A 109 -22.05 46.84 9.25
C LEU A 109 -22.96 47.22 10.43
N ARG A 110 -23.00 46.39 11.48
CA ARG A 110 -23.75 46.66 12.71
C ARG A 110 -23.34 47.95 13.45
N ARG A 111 -22.13 48.47 13.20
CA ARG A 111 -21.64 49.73 13.77
C ARG A 111 -21.96 50.95 12.89
N THR A 112 -22.30 50.75 11.62
CA THR A 112 -22.62 51.85 10.69
C THR A 112 -24.05 52.36 10.91
N PRO A 113 -24.34 53.66 10.68
CA PRO A 113 -25.71 54.18 10.70
C PRO A 113 -26.64 53.44 9.74
N ALA A 114 -26.19 53.20 8.51
CA ALA A 114 -26.97 52.50 7.48
C ALA A 114 -27.32 51.06 7.88
N GLY A 115 -26.36 50.31 8.46
CA GLY A 115 -26.61 48.95 8.94
C GLY A 115 -27.57 48.89 10.13
N ARG A 116 -27.52 49.86 11.05
CA ARG A 116 -28.50 49.98 12.15
C ARG A 116 -29.91 50.27 11.63
N ALA A 117 -30.04 51.18 10.67
CA ALA A 117 -31.32 51.48 10.03
C ALA A 117 -31.86 50.28 9.22
N ALA A 118 -30.99 49.49 8.58
CA ALA A 118 -31.39 48.27 7.89
C ALA A 118 -31.90 47.19 8.85
N LEU A 119 -31.28 47.01 10.02
CA LEU A 119 -31.76 46.09 11.06
C LEU A 119 -33.14 46.45 11.60
N GLN A 120 -33.44 47.75 11.73
CA GLN A 120 -34.77 48.22 12.13
C GLN A 120 -35.84 47.93 11.06
N ARG A 121 -35.44 47.86 9.79
CA ARG A 121 -36.30 47.52 8.63
C ARG A 121 -36.25 46.01 8.31
N GLY A 122 -36.27 45.16 9.34
CA GLY A 122 -36.27 43.69 9.17
C GLY A 122 -34.90 43.04 8.89
N GLY A 123 -33.88 43.82 8.52
CA GLY A 123 -32.51 43.34 8.35
C GLY A 123 -32.27 42.44 7.14
N ARG A 124 -33.17 42.46 6.14
CA ARG A 124 -33.09 41.65 4.91
C ARG A 124 -32.93 42.51 3.65
N SER A 125 -32.32 41.93 2.62
CA SER A 125 -32.19 42.52 1.28
C SER A 125 -33.55 42.84 0.66
N THR A 126 -33.60 43.91 -0.13
CA THR A 126 -34.79 44.31 -0.92
C THR A 126 -34.84 43.65 -2.29
N ARG A 127 -33.77 42.94 -2.69
CA ARG A 127 -33.69 42.20 -3.96
C ARG A 127 -34.17 40.77 -3.77
N VAL A 128 -34.54 40.13 -4.88
CA VAL A 128 -34.60 38.67 -4.94
C VAL A 128 -33.18 38.12 -4.84
N GLU A 129 -32.95 37.20 -3.92
CA GLU A 129 -31.63 36.62 -3.67
C GLU A 129 -31.60 35.15 -4.08
N VAL A 130 -30.78 34.80 -5.07
CA VAL A 130 -30.54 33.42 -5.49
C VAL A 130 -29.14 33.01 -5.04
N PHE A 131 -29.02 32.03 -4.14
CA PHE A 131 -27.74 31.63 -3.57
C PHE A 131 -27.68 30.15 -3.18
N MET A 132 -26.47 29.69 -2.84
CA MET A 132 -26.24 28.32 -2.33
C MET A 132 -26.49 28.27 -0.82
N ARG A 133 -27.55 27.59 -0.39
CA ARG A 133 -27.75 27.21 1.01
C ARG A 133 -26.88 26.00 1.32
N ARG A 134 -26.03 26.12 2.33
CA ARG A 134 -25.06 25.08 2.76
C ARG A 134 -25.33 24.52 4.15
N THR A 135 -26.41 24.94 4.80
CA THR A 135 -26.85 24.45 6.10
C THR A 135 -27.83 23.29 5.94
N GLY A 136 -27.78 22.31 6.84
CA GLY A 136 -28.81 21.25 6.94
C GLY A 136 -28.68 20.07 5.98
N GLY A 137 -27.56 19.92 5.24
CA GLY A 137 -27.36 18.76 4.36
C GLY A 137 -26.56 19.10 3.11
N GLU A 138 -26.98 18.54 1.97
CA GLU A 138 -26.38 18.84 0.67
C GLU A 138 -26.61 20.30 0.24
N PRO A 139 -25.62 20.94 -0.41
CA PRO A 139 -25.79 22.28 -0.94
C PRO A 139 -26.95 22.36 -1.93
N ALA A 140 -27.86 23.32 -1.73
CA ALA A 140 -29.01 23.53 -2.58
C ALA A 140 -29.10 24.99 -3.05
N VAL A 141 -29.56 25.20 -4.28
CA VAL A 141 -29.87 26.54 -4.79
C VAL A 141 -31.22 26.96 -4.19
N VAL A 142 -31.22 28.12 -3.54
CA VAL A 142 -32.41 28.69 -2.92
C VAL A 142 -32.60 30.12 -3.40
N CYS A 143 -33.87 30.46 -3.67
CA CYS A 143 -34.34 31.77 -4.02
C CYS A 143 -35.15 32.35 -2.85
N VAL A 144 -34.66 33.43 -2.25
CA VAL A 144 -35.35 34.15 -1.18
C VAL A 144 -35.97 35.42 -1.76
N LEU A 145 -37.28 35.54 -1.57
CA LEU A 145 -38.05 36.70 -2.02
C LEU A 145 -38.00 37.83 -0.99
N PRO A 146 -37.93 39.10 -1.43
CA PRO A 146 -38.03 40.24 -0.53
C PRO A 146 -39.44 40.39 0.05
N GLU A 147 -39.60 41.16 1.12
CA GLU A 147 -40.91 41.43 1.75
C GLU A 147 -41.89 42.11 0.79
N ARG A 148 -41.37 42.97 -0.10
CA ARG A 148 -42.15 43.56 -1.19
C ARG A 148 -42.23 42.57 -2.35
N LYS A 149 -43.42 42.39 -2.94
CA LYS A 149 -43.58 41.52 -4.10
C LYS A 149 -42.64 41.96 -5.24
N PRO A 150 -41.91 41.01 -5.87
CA PRO A 150 -41.08 41.33 -7.02
C PRO A 150 -41.95 41.79 -8.20
N ALA A 151 -41.33 42.49 -9.16
CA ALA A 151 -42.01 42.92 -10.38
C ALA A 151 -42.67 41.71 -11.10
N PRO A 152 -43.85 41.86 -11.73
CA PRO A 152 -44.56 40.75 -12.37
C PRO A 152 -43.71 39.96 -13.37
N ALA A 153 -42.83 40.63 -14.12
CA ALA A 153 -41.89 39.99 -15.03
C ALA A 153 -40.92 39.05 -14.32
N VAL A 154 -40.33 39.49 -13.20
CA VAL A 154 -39.42 38.68 -12.38
C VAL A 154 -40.18 37.51 -11.73
N ALA A 155 -41.40 37.76 -11.22
CA ALA A 155 -42.24 36.71 -10.64
C ALA A 155 -42.60 35.61 -11.66
N ALA A 156 -42.92 36.00 -12.89
CA ALA A 156 -43.23 35.07 -13.98
C ALA A 156 -42.02 34.21 -14.37
N ILE A 157 -40.82 34.78 -14.41
CA ILE A 157 -39.57 34.04 -14.67
C ILE A 157 -39.31 33.05 -13.53
N LEU A 158 -39.33 33.51 -12.27
CA LEU A 158 -39.08 32.66 -11.12
C LEU A 158 -40.05 31.49 -11.04
N GLY A 159 -41.33 31.69 -11.37
CA GLY A 159 -42.34 30.62 -11.37
C GLY A 159 -42.08 29.47 -12.34
N ARG A 160 -41.17 29.62 -13.32
CA ARG A 160 -40.74 28.54 -14.23
C ARG A 160 -39.64 27.67 -13.65
N TYR A 161 -38.85 28.21 -12.71
CA TYR A 161 -37.61 27.60 -12.23
C TYR A 161 -37.61 27.31 -10.73
N VAL A 162 -38.53 27.90 -9.97
CA VAL A 162 -38.54 27.88 -8.52
C VAL A 162 -39.90 27.44 -8.01
N ASP A 163 -39.91 26.51 -7.04
CA ASP A 163 -41.13 26.07 -6.39
C ASP A 163 -41.69 27.08 -5.37
N ARG A 164 -42.80 26.72 -4.72
CA ARG A 164 -43.45 27.55 -3.70
C ARG A 164 -42.59 27.78 -2.45
N ASP A 165 -41.62 26.91 -2.19
CA ASP A 165 -40.70 26.97 -1.05
C ASP A 165 -39.40 27.72 -1.39
N GLY A 166 -39.27 28.26 -2.61
CA GLY A 166 -38.08 28.95 -3.05
C GLY A 166 -36.93 28.02 -3.48
N ARG A 167 -37.20 26.74 -3.77
CA ARG A 167 -36.18 25.79 -4.24
C ARG A 167 -36.15 25.70 -5.77
N LEU A 168 -34.97 25.54 -6.33
CA LEU A 168 -34.80 25.33 -7.77
C LEU A 168 -35.43 24.01 -8.24
N GLN A 169 -36.17 24.06 -9.34
CA GLN A 169 -36.79 22.92 -10.02
C GLN A 169 -35.93 22.45 -11.20
N GLY A 170 -35.97 21.15 -11.51
CA GLY A 170 -35.20 20.52 -12.59
C GLY A 170 -33.74 20.24 -12.24
N ASP A 171 -32.94 19.76 -13.22
CA ASP A 171 -31.50 19.56 -13.03
C ASP A 171 -30.80 20.93 -12.92
N PRO A 172 -30.12 21.22 -11.80
CA PRO A 172 -29.41 22.49 -11.66
C PRO A 172 -28.35 22.75 -12.73
N ALA A 173 -27.80 21.71 -13.37
CA ALA A 173 -26.87 21.84 -14.48
C ALA A 173 -27.48 22.58 -15.69
N GLU A 174 -28.78 22.45 -15.91
CA GLU A 174 -29.52 23.06 -17.03
C GLU A 174 -30.34 24.27 -16.59
N ALA A 175 -31.02 24.15 -15.44
CA ALA A 175 -31.94 25.17 -14.92
C ALA A 175 -31.21 26.45 -14.51
N VAL A 176 -30.02 26.35 -13.90
CA VAL A 176 -29.26 27.55 -13.46
C VAL A 176 -28.79 28.41 -14.63
N PRO A 177 -28.12 27.87 -15.68
CA PRO A 177 -27.77 28.69 -16.85
C PRO A 177 -28.98 29.35 -17.50
N ALA A 178 -30.12 28.66 -17.60
CA ALA A 178 -31.35 29.23 -18.14
C ALA A 178 -31.90 30.36 -17.26
N LEU A 179 -31.99 30.13 -15.94
CA LEU A 179 -32.41 31.13 -14.97
C LEU A 179 -31.53 32.39 -15.01
N VAL A 180 -30.21 32.23 -15.12
CA VAL A 180 -29.25 33.34 -15.21
C VAL A 180 -29.48 34.15 -16.50
N ARG A 181 -29.73 33.50 -17.63
CA ARG A 181 -30.03 34.18 -18.90
C ARG A 181 -31.33 34.96 -18.82
N ASP A 182 -32.40 34.33 -18.33
CA ASP A 182 -33.73 34.96 -18.25
C ASP A 182 -33.74 36.16 -17.28
N LEU A 183 -32.91 36.14 -16.23
CA LEU A 183 -32.82 37.21 -15.23
C LEU A 183 -31.74 38.27 -15.52
N ASP A 184 -30.99 38.16 -16.62
CA ASP A 184 -29.84 39.03 -16.90
C ASP A 184 -30.24 40.51 -17.04
N GLY A 185 -31.43 40.78 -17.58
CA GLY A 185 -32.01 42.13 -17.69
C GLY A 185 -32.55 42.72 -16.38
N HIS A 186 -32.56 41.95 -15.28
CA HIS A 186 -33.21 42.30 -14.01
C HIS A 186 -32.24 42.43 -12.82
N ARG A 187 -30.95 42.67 -13.08
CA ARG A 187 -29.87 42.75 -12.06
C ARG A 187 -30.07 43.78 -10.94
N ALA A 188 -30.90 44.81 -11.17
CA ALA A 188 -31.26 45.78 -10.11
C ALA A 188 -32.23 45.19 -9.08
N ALA A 189 -33.10 44.27 -9.51
CA ALA A 189 -34.12 43.64 -8.67
C ALA A 189 -33.71 42.25 -8.17
N VAL A 190 -32.71 41.62 -8.81
CA VAL A 190 -32.25 40.26 -8.50
C VAL A 190 -30.74 40.22 -8.34
N ARG A 191 -30.28 39.53 -7.31
CA ARG A 191 -28.87 39.13 -7.17
C ARG A 191 -28.75 37.61 -7.20
N ILE A 192 -27.98 37.12 -8.17
CA ILE A 192 -27.58 35.70 -8.25
C ILE A 192 -26.14 35.60 -7.75
N SER A 193 -25.91 34.81 -6.70
CA SER A 193 -24.57 34.55 -6.17
C SER A 193 -23.67 33.94 -7.24
N LYS A 194 -22.42 34.40 -7.31
CA LYS A 194 -21.42 33.80 -8.22
C LYS A 194 -21.23 32.30 -7.96
N GLU A 195 -21.43 31.85 -6.72
CA GLU A 195 -21.29 30.43 -6.37
C GLU A 195 -22.34 29.53 -7.03
N VAL A 196 -23.54 30.05 -7.33
CA VAL A 196 -24.63 29.27 -7.94
C VAL A 196 -24.24 28.86 -9.35
N ALA A 197 -23.77 29.81 -10.16
CA ALA A 197 -23.31 29.53 -11.52
C ALA A 197 -22.09 28.60 -11.54
N LEU A 198 -21.11 28.84 -10.66
CA LEU A 198 -19.91 27.99 -10.56
C LEU A 198 -20.25 26.55 -10.15
N TRP A 199 -21.17 26.38 -9.19
CA TRP A 199 -21.60 25.07 -8.72
C TRP A 199 -22.37 24.31 -9.81
N ALA A 200 -23.30 24.97 -10.50
CA ALA A 200 -24.05 24.38 -11.61
C ALA A 200 -23.14 23.98 -12.78
N ALA A 201 -22.20 24.85 -13.17
CA ALA A 201 -21.22 24.55 -14.21
C ALA A 201 -20.35 23.32 -13.83
N GLY A 202 -19.95 23.20 -12.57
CA GLY A 202 -19.24 22.02 -12.07
C GLY A 202 -20.07 20.74 -12.12
N ARG A 203 -21.40 20.82 -11.94
CA ARG A 203 -22.32 19.68 -12.08
C ARG A 203 -22.48 19.27 -13.54
N ALA A 204 -22.78 20.22 -14.43
CA ALA A 204 -22.88 19.99 -15.88
C ALA A 204 -21.61 19.35 -16.45
N ARG A 205 -20.46 19.84 -16.00
CA ARG A 205 -19.15 19.32 -16.40
C ARG A 205 -18.95 17.85 -15.99
N ARG A 206 -19.34 17.47 -14.78
CA ARG A 206 -19.24 16.07 -14.31
C ARG A 206 -20.12 15.13 -15.12
N THR A 207 -21.35 15.56 -15.45
CA THR A 207 -22.25 14.78 -16.32
C THR A 207 -21.65 14.62 -17.72
N THR A 208 -21.13 15.70 -18.29
CA THR A 208 -20.48 15.67 -19.62
C THR A 208 -19.30 14.70 -19.63
N LEU A 209 -18.42 14.79 -18.63
CA LEU A 209 -17.25 13.91 -18.52
C LEU A 209 -17.63 12.44 -18.33
N ALA A 210 -18.73 12.15 -17.63
CA ALA A 210 -19.20 10.78 -17.47
C ALA A 210 -19.65 10.17 -18.81
N VAL A 211 -20.37 10.93 -19.63
CA VAL A 211 -20.78 10.50 -20.99
C VAL A 211 -19.56 10.36 -21.91
N GLU A 212 -18.67 11.35 -21.91
CA GLU A 212 -17.45 11.28 -22.72
C GLU A 212 -16.54 10.12 -22.34
N ARG A 213 -16.44 9.81 -21.04
CA ARG A 213 -15.70 8.64 -20.55
C ARG A 213 -16.24 7.36 -21.19
N GLN A 214 -17.56 7.17 -21.16
CA GLN A 214 -18.20 5.98 -21.73
C GLN A 214 -17.93 5.88 -23.24
N ASN A 215 -18.02 7.00 -23.97
CA ASN A 215 -17.73 7.03 -25.40
C ASN A 215 -16.26 6.65 -25.69
N VAL A 216 -15.31 7.24 -24.97
CA VAL A 216 -13.88 6.94 -25.15
C VAL A 216 -13.56 5.50 -24.78
N GLU A 217 -14.17 4.97 -23.72
CA GLU A 217 -14.02 3.57 -23.31
C GLU A 217 -14.52 2.61 -24.41
N GLU A 218 -15.68 2.88 -25.00
CA GLU A 218 -16.24 2.12 -26.12
C GLU A 218 -15.38 2.24 -27.39
N GLU A 219 -14.86 3.42 -27.69
CA GLU A 219 -13.94 3.66 -28.82
C GLU A 219 -12.63 2.88 -28.65
N LEU A 220 -12.06 2.83 -27.44
CA LEU A 220 -10.87 2.04 -27.14
C LEU A 220 -11.14 0.54 -27.24
N ARG A 221 -12.29 0.07 -26.71
CA ARG A 221 -12.70 -1.33 -26.76
C ARG A 221 -12.95 -1.83 -28.19
N SER A 222 -13.57 -0.99 -29.02
CA SER A 222 -13.85 -1.30 -30.44
C SER A 222 -12.65 -1.06 -31.37
N GLY A 223 -11.52 -0.58 -30.85
CA GLY A 223 -10.33 -0.25 -31.64
C GLY A 223 -10.46 1.00 -32.53
N ARG A 224 -11.60 1.71 -32.49
CA ARG A 224 -11.82 2.96 -33.24
C ARG A 224 -10.91 4.09 -32.77
N ARG A 225 -10.49 4.06 -31.51
CA ARG A 225 -9.44 4.93 -30.96
C ARG A 225 -8.25 4.07 -30.58
N SER A 226 -7.08 4.43 -31.06
CA SER A 226 -5.81 3.90 -30.58
C SER A 226 -5.15 4.91 -29.62
N LEU A 227 -4.40 4.40 -28.65
CA LEU A 227 -3.54 5.22 -27.80
C LEU A 227 -2.21 5.49 -28.53
N ALA A 228 -2.28 6.12 -29.71
CA ALA A 228 -1.12 6.27 -30.61
C ALA A 228 0.05 7.04 -30.00
N ALA A 229 -0.20 7.92 -29.02
CA ALA A 229 0.85 8.59 -28.25
C ALA A 229 1.65 7.66 -27.32
N LEU A 230 1.21 6.40 -27.14
CA LEU A 230 1.90 5.38 -26.36
C LEU A 230 2.71 4.45 -27.25
N LYS A 231 3.97 4.24 -26.88
CA LYS A 231 4.89 3.28 -27.51
C LYS A 231 4.56 1.83 -27.16
N LEU A 232 3.89 1.61 -26.03
CA LEU A 232 3.59 0.28 -25.49
C LEU A 232 2.11 0.17 -25.12
N PRO A 233 1.48 -1.00 -25.36
CA PRO A 233 0.10 -1.21 -24.98
C PRO A 233 -0.05 -1.23 -23.46
N LEU A 234 -1.23 -0.82 -23.00
CA LEU A 234 -1.64 -0.95 -21.60
C LEU A 234 -2.46 -2.22 -21.41
N TYR A 235 -2.40 -2.79 -20.21
CA TYR A 235 -3.29 -3.87 -19.81
C TYR A 235 -4.73 -3.37 -19.62
N PRO A 236 -5.75 -4.24 -19.72
CA PRO A 236 -7.16 -3.83 -19.57
C PRO A 236 -7.44 -3.02 -18.30
N TYR A 237 -6.98 -3.49 -17.14
CA TYR A 237 -7.14 -2.72 -15.90
C TYR A 237 -6.34 -1.39 -15.95
N GLN A 238 -5.17 -1.35 -16.59
CA GLN A 238 -4.43 -0.08 -16.69
C GLN A 238 -5.18 0.94 -17.54
N VAL A 239 -5.95 0.50 -18.53
CA VAL A 239 -6.88 1.36 -19.28
C VAL A 239 -7.95 1.94 -18.36
N ASP A 240 -8.58 1.15 -17.49
CA ASP A 240 -9.55 1.66 -16.52
C ASP A 240 -8.95 2.73 -15.61
N GLY A 241 -7.70 2.55 -15.18
CA GLY A 241 -7.02 3.52 -14.33
C GLY A 241 -6.61 4.79 -15.06
N LEU A 242 -6.21 4.67 -16.33
CA LEU A 242 -6.04 5.80 -17.23
C LEU A 242 -7.34 6.60 -17.39
N LEU A 243 -8.46 5.92 -17.63
CA LEU A 243 -9.77 6.56 -17.79
C LEU A 243 -10.23 7.21 -16.47
N HIS A 244 -10.02 6.55 -15.34
CA HIS A 244 -10.32 7.10 -14.02
C HIS A 244 -9.57 8.41 -13.78
N LEU A 245 -8.26 8.45 -14.06
CA LEU A 245 -7.45 9.66 -13.91
C LEU A 245 -7.90 10.77 -14.86
N ALA A 246 -8.11 10.45 -16.15
CA ALA A 246 -8.44 11.44 -17.17
C ALA A 246 -9.82 12.11 -16.96
N PHE A 247 -10.83 11.35 -16.53
CA PHE A 247 -12.23 11.81 -16.50
C PHE A 247 -12.75 12.21 -15.10
N THR A 248 -12.06 11.85 -14.02
CA THR A 248 -12.40 12.31 -12.67
C THR A 248 -11.79 13.69 -12.36
N GLU A 249 -10.86 14.15 -13.21
CA GLU A 249 -10.06 15.38 -13.07
C GLU A 249 -9.07 15.34 -11.91
N ARG A 250 -9.59 15.24 -10.69
CA ARG A 250 -8.83 15.12 -9.45
C ARG A 250 -9.14 13.75 -8.88
N ALA A 251 -8.22 12.81 -9.02
CA ALA A 251 -8.42 11.40 -8.70
C ALA A 251 -7.33 10.84 -7.80
N LEU A 252 -7.72 9.87 -6.99
CA LEU A 252 -6.84 9.04 -6.19
C LEU A 252 -6.74 7.65 -6.84
N LEU A 253 -5.54 7.28 -7.27
CA LEU A 253 -5.22 5.93 -7.73
C LEU A 253 -4.52 5.19 -6.59
N GLY A 254 -5.33 4.39 -5.89
CA GLY A 254 -4.97 3.59 -4.72
C GLY A 254 -4.55 2.16 -5.04
N ASP A 255 -4.27 1.83 -6.30
CA ASP A 255 -3.82 0.51 -6.75
C ASP A 255 -2.65 -0.01 -5.92
N GLU A 256 -2.65 -1.31 -5.64
CA GLU A 256 -1.57 -1.98 -4.96
C GLU A 256 -0.21 -1.76 -5.66
N MET A 257 0.86 -1.88 -4.89
CA MET A 257 2.21 -1.64 -5.36
C MET A 257 2.61 -2.63 -6.45
N GLY A 258 3.17 -2.13 -7.56
CA GLY A 258 3.60 -2.98 -8.68
C GLY A 258 2.57 -3.16 -9.81
N LEU A 259 1.35 -2.62 -9.69
CA LEU A 259 0.34 -2.65 -10.75
C LEU A 259 0.54 -1.61 -11.88
N GLY A 260 1.62 -0.80 -11.81
CA GLY A 260 1.99 0.13 -12.88
C GLY A 260 1.28 1.50 -12.82
N LYS A 261 1.06 2.05 -11.62
CA LYS A 261 0.45 3.39 -11.42
C LYS A 261 1.14 4.50 -12.24
N THR A 262 2.46 4.46 -12.33
CA THR A 262 3.27 5.41 -13.12
C THR A 262 2.88 5.36 -14.60
N ALA A 263 2.80 4.17 -15.20
CA ALA A 263 2.39 4.00 -16.59
C ALA A 263 0.96 4.51 -16.84
N GLN A 264 0.03 4.21 -15.93
CA GLN A 264 -1.35 4.72 -16.00
C GLN A 264 -1.41 6.24 -15.96
N ALA A 265 -0.62 6.89 -15.10
CA ALA A 265 -0.58 8.35 -14.97
C ALA A 265 0.08 9.05 -16.17
N VAL A 266 1.16 8.48 -16.71
CA VAL A 266 1.81 8.95 -17.95
C VAL A 266 0.82 8.86 -19.11
N ALA A 267 0.14 7.73 -19.23
CA ALA A 267 -0.80 7.49 -20.31
C ALA A 267 -2.08 8.34 -20.20
N ALA A 268 -2.60 8.57 -18.99
CA ALA A 268 -3.68 9.53 -18.76
C ALA A 268 -3.27 10.95 -19.17
N SER A 269 -2.02 11.34 -18.89
CA SER A 269 -1.49 12.65 -19.30
C SER A 269 -1.38 12.77 -20.82
N ALA A 270 -0.94 11.71 -21.50
CA ALA A 270 -0.89 11.64 -22.96
C ALA A 270 -2.29 11.74 -23.58
N LEU A 271 -3.28 11.00 -23.04
CA LEU A 271 -4.68 11.10 -23.48
C LEU A 271 -5.24 12.51 -23.28
N LEU A 272 -4.96 13.16 -22.15
CA LEU A 272 -5.40 14.53 -21.89
C LEU A 272 -4.75 15.57 -22.82
N ARG A 273 -3.52 15.30 -23.30
CA ARG A 273 -2.90 16.13 -24.34
C ARG A 273 -3.74 16.12 -25.61
N GLU A 274 -4.18 14.93 -26.05
CA GLU A 274 -4.99 14.76 -27.25
C GLU A 274 -6.41 15.33 -27.07
N LEU A 275 -7.08 14.97 -25.96
CA LEU A 275 -8.49 15.33 -25.76
C LEU A 275 -8.70 16.78 -25.30
N ARG A 276 -7.72 17.37 -24.59
CA ARG A 276 -7.91 18.62 -23.84
C ARG A 276 -6.78 19.64 -24.04
N GLY A 277 -5.79 19.34 -24.88
CA GLY A 277 -4.66 20.24 -25.11
C GLY A 277 -3.82 20.48 -23.85
N VAL A 278 -3.79 19.53 -22.91
CA VAL A 278 -2.87 19.60 -21.76
C VAL A 278 -1.45 19.72 -22.29
N ALA A 279 -0.68 20.66 -21.74
CA ALA A 279 0.67 20.94 -22.21
C ALA A 279 1.71 20.86 -21.09
N ARG A 280 1.31 21.03 -19.82
CA ARG A 280 2.22 21.16 -18.68
C ARG A 280 1.78 20.27 -17.54
N VAL A 281 2.59 19.26 -17.25
CA VAL A 281 2.37 18.28 -16.19
C VAL A 281 3.48 18.42 -15.16
N LEU A 282 3.11 18.72 -13.91
CA LEU A 282 4.04 18.72 -12.79
C LEU A 282 3.97 17.37 -12.07
N ILE A 283 5.08 16.64 -12.04
CA ILE A 283 5.24 15.43 -11.24
C ILE A 283 6.00 15.79 -9.96
N VAL A 284 5.40 15.50 -8.81
CA VAL A 284 6.01 15.63 -7.48
C VAL A 284 6.20 14.24 -6.90
N CYS A 285 7.45 13.79 -6.82
CA CYS A 285 7.80 12.46 -6.34
C CYS A 285 8.96 12.51 -5.33
N PRO A 286 9.18 11.46 -4.52
CA PRO A 286 10.42 11.35 -3.74
C PRO A 286 11.66 11.43 -4.63
N VAL A 287 12.78 11.90 -4.06
CA VAL A 287 14.05 12.09 -4.79
C VAL A 287 14.52 10.80 -5.46
N SER A 288 14.35 9.67 -4.78
CA SER A 288 14.73 8.33 -5.28
C SER A 288 13.99 7.93 -6.56
N LEU A 289 12.83 8.53 -6.86
CA LEU A 289 11.96 8.10 -7.97
C LEU A 289 12.13 8.91 -9.23
N LYS A 290 12.88 10.02 -9.18
CA LYS A 290 13.05 10.91 -10.33
C LYS A 290 13.56 10.17 -11.57
N ALA A 291 14.56 9.31 -11.40
CA ALA A 291 15.13 8.51 -12.51
C ALA A 291 14.14 7.46 -13.04
N GLU A 292 13.39 6.80 -12.15
CA GLU A 292 12.37 5.83 -12.58
C GLU A 292 11.25 6.52 -13.38
N TRP A 293 10.83 7.71 -12.98
CA TRP A 293 9.87 8.50 -13.76
C TRP A 293 10.39 8.86 -15.15
N GLU A 294 11.66 9.27 -15.28
CA GLU A 294 12.31 9.50 -16.58
C GLU A 294 12.31 8.24 -17.45
N ASP A 295 12.73 7.11 -16.89
CA ASP A 295 12.80 5.83 -17.61
C ASP A 295 11.40 5.40 -18.08
N GLN A 296 10.36 5.52 -17.23
CA GLN A 296 8.98 5.16 -17.58
C GLN A 296 8.38 6.12 -18.62
N ILE A 297 8.59 7.43 -18.50
CA ILE A 297 8.10 8.40 -19.48
C ILE A 297 8.71 8.12 -20.86
N THR A 298 10.02 7.90 -20.90
CA THR A 298 10.77 7.63 -22.15
C THR A 298 10.35 6.30 -22.78
N LYS A 299 10.08 5.29 -21.95
CA LYS A 299 9.61 3.97 -22.38
C LYS A 299 8.20 4.01 -22.97
N PHE A 300 7.29 4.78 -22.37
CA PHE A 300 5.89 4.82 -22.80
C PHE A 300 5.57 5.92 -23.81
N THR A 301 6.32 7.01 -23.88
CA THR A 301 5.99 8.19 -24.71
C THR A 301 7.24 8.87 -25.28
N ASP A 302 7.06 9.72 -26.29
CA ASP A 302 8.09 10.65 -26.81
C ASP A 302 7.94 12.09 -26.25
N LEU A 303 7.18 12.25 -25.17
CA LEU A 303 6.90 13.56 -24.59
C LEU A 303 8.12 14.12 -23.85
N THR A 304 8.36 15.42 -24.00
CA THR A 304 9.51 16.08 -23.39
C THR A 304 9.42 16.11 -21.87
N LEU A 305 10.54 15.89 -21.19
CA LEU A 305 10.62 15.93 -19.73
C LEU A 305 11.78 16.81 -19.24
N ARG A 306 11.67 17.31 -18.01
CA ARG A 306 12.72 18.09 -17.34
C ARG A 306 12.75 17.83 -15.84
N PHE A 307 13.96 17.70 -15.30
CA PHE A 307 14.17 17.70 -13.86
C PHE A 307 14.34 19.11 -13.29
N VAL A 308 13.69 19.38 -12.17
CA VAL A 308 13.93 20.58 -11.37
C VAL A 308 15.10 20.32 -10.43
N GLN A 309 16.21 21.04 -10.63
CA GLN A 309 17.46 20.87 -9.89
C GLN A 309 18.19 22.21 -9.70
N GLY A 310 19.18 22.21 -8.80
CA GLY A 310 20.06 23.36 -8.56
C GLY A 310 19.55 24.38 -7.53
N THR A 311 20.23 25.53 -7.51
CA THR A 311 19.92 26.68 -6.65
C THR A 311 18.55 27.27 -7.00
N LYS A 312 18.00 28.14 -6.15
CA LYS A 312 16.68 28.74 -6.41
C LYS A 312 16.58 29.38 -7.81
N PRO A 313 17.54 30.21 -8.27
CA PRO A 313 17.49 30.76 -9.64
C PRO A 313 17.45 29.68 -10.72
N ALA A 314 18.25 28.62 -10.60
CA ALA A 314 18.26 27.51 -11.56
C ALA A 314 16.92 26.76 -11.58
N ARG A 315 16.31 26.51 -10.40
CA ARG A 315 14.97 25.90 -10.32
C ARG A 315 13.90 26.77 -10.94
N LEU A 316 13.96 28.08 -10.74
CA LEU A 316 13.02 29.02 -11.36
C LEU A 316 13.10 28.99 -12.88
N ALA A 317 14.32 28.95 -13.44
CA ALA A 317 14.52 28.78 -14.87
C ALA A 317 13.93 27.46 -15.37
N CYS A 318 14.07 26.35 -14.63
CA CYS A 318 13.45 25.08 -15.00
C CYS A 318 11.92 25.15 -15.12
N TYR A 319 11.25 25.97 -14.29
CA TYR A 319 9.80 26.15 -14.35
C TYR A 319 9.33 27.03 -15.52
N GLU A 320 10.23 27.83 -16.10
CA GLU A 320 9.94 28.72 -17.24
C GLU A 320 10.26 28.07 -18.58
N THR A 321 11.26 27.19 -18.62
CA THR A 321 11.58 26.46 -19.84
C THR A 321 10.44 25.49 -20.20
N PRO A 322 9.97 25.45 -21.47
CA PRO A 322 8.92 24.53 -21.88
C PRO A 322 9.36 23.05 -21.77
N ALA A 323 8.51 22.22 -21.18
CA ALA A 323 8.57 20.74 -21.20
C ALA A 323 7.18 20.21 -20.88
N PHE A 324 6.81 19.07 -21.44
CA PHE A 324 5.52 18.45 -21.13
C PHE A 324 5.48 17.94 -19.69
N PHE A 325 6.50 17.18 -19.28
CA PHE A 325 6.66 16.70 -17.91
C PHE A 325 7.74 17.50 -17.16
N THR A 326 7.39 18.11 -16.03
CA THR A 326 8.34 18.74 -15.11
C THR A 326 8.39 17.94 -13.82
N ILE A 327 9.55 17.38 -13.47
CA ILE A 327 9.72 16.45 -12.34
C ILE A 327 10.46 17.15 -11.19
N ALA A 328 9.79 17.31 -10.06
CA ALA A 328 10.30 17.92 -8.84
C ALA A 328 10.12 17.01 -7.62
N ASN A 329 10.81 17.30 -6.52
CA ASN A 329 10.56 16.63 -5.24
C ASN A 329 9.69 17.49 -4.30
N TYR A 330 9.13 16.85 -3.28
CA TYR A 330 8.23 17.49 -2.31
C TYR A 330 8.88 18.69 -1.61
N GLU A 331 10.15 18.57 -1.24
CA GLU A 331 10.90 19.59 -0.50
C GLU A 331 11.14 20.83 -1.37
N GLN A 332 11.49 20.66 -2.65
CA GLN A 332 11.64 21.73 -3.63
C GLN A 332 10.33 22.48 -3.83
N VAL A 333 9.24 21.74 -4.10
CA VAL A 333 7.94 22.33 -4.37
C VAL A 333 7.40 23.04 -3.14
N MET A 334 7.61 22.52 -1.93
CA MET A 334 7.21 23.16 -0.68
C MET A 334 7.70 24.61 -0.56
N HIS A 335 8.93 24.88 -1.00
CA HIS A 335 9.52 26.22 -0.99
C HIS A 335 9.14 27.07 -2.21
N ASP A 336 8.85 26.43 -3.35
CA ASP A 336 8.65 27.10 -4.63
C ASP A 336 7.18 27.19 -5.07
N VAL A 337 6.19 26.80 -4.23
CA VAL A 337 4.76 26.72 -4.62
C VAL A 337 4.24 27.95 -5.37
N ALA A 338 4.51 29.14 -4.85
CA ALA A 338 4.03 30.39 -5.47
C ALA A 338 4.66 30.60 -6.86
N ASP A 339 5.92 30.19 -7.00
CA ASP A 339 6.66 30.28 -8.25
C ASP A 339 6.19 29.23 -9.27
N VAL A 340 5.88 28.02 -8.82
CA VAL A 340 5.25 26.95 -9.62
C VAL A 340 3.89 27.39 -10.16
N ASN A 341 3.00 27.89 -9.30
CA ASN A 341 1.67 28.36 -9.71
C ASN A 341 1.77 29.52 -10.70
N ARG A 342 2.73 30.43 -10.52
CA ARG A 342 2.85 31.63 -11.37
C ARG A 342 3.55 31.36 -12.70
N ARG A 343 4.66 30.62 -12.69
CA ARG A 343 5.54 30.40 -13.84
C ARG A 343 5.15 29.17 -14.64
N LEU A 344 5.12 28.01 -13.99
CA LEU A 344 4.79 26.75 -14.66
C LEU A 344 3.29 26.68 -15.00
N ARG A 345 2.41 27.08 -14.07
CA ARG A 345 0.93 26.99 -14.22
C ARG A 345 0.50 25.60 -14.70
N PRO A 346 0.76 24.53 -13.92
CA PRO A 346 0.55 23.16 -14.38
C PRO A 346 -0.93 22.86 -14.67
N ASP A 347 -1.20 22.27 -15.83
CA ASP A 347 -2.54 21.79 -16.21
C ASP A 347 -2.91 20.53 -15.43
N VAL A 348 -1.91 19.69 -15.13
CA VAL A 348 -2.00 18.47 -14.33
C VAL A 348 -0.92 18.48 -13.24
N VAL A 349 -1.30 18.14 -12.01
CA VAL A 349 -0.35 17.84 -10.92
C VAL A 349 -0.42 16.36 -10.57
N ILE A 350 0.69 15.66 -10.64
CA ILE A 350 0.82 14.25 -10.24
C ILE A 350 1.59 14.22 -8.93
N LEU A 351 0.98 13.68 -7.87
CA LEU A 351 1.62 13.44 -6.58
C LEU A 351 1.87 11.95 -6.43
N ASP A 352 3.13 11.55 -6.59
CA ASP A 352 3.53 10.17 -6.35
C ASP A 352 3.88 9.94 -4.88
N GLU A 353 3.58 8.75 -4.37
CA GLU A 353 3.63 8.43 -2.93
C GLU A 353 2.86 9.46 -2.08
N ALA A 354 1.60 9.72 -2.45
CA ALA A 354 0.74 10.74 -1.86
C ALA A 354 0.54 10.61 -0.33
N GLN A 355 0.89 9.47 0.28
CA GLN A 355 0.99 9.34 1.74
C GLN A 355 1.98 10.33 2.38
N ARG A 356 2.88 10.95 1.61
CA ARG A 356 3.74 12.07 2.05
C ARG A 356 2.95 13.27 2.57
N ILE A 357 1.69 13.46 2.13
CA ILE A 357 0.81 14.55 2.59
C ILE A 357 -0.28 14.08 3.58
N LYS A 358 -0.14 12.89 4.18
CA LYS A 358 -1.13 12.31 5.10
C LYS A 358 -1.39 13.15 6.35
N ASN A 359 -0.39 13.90 6.82
CA ASN A 359 -0.54 14.77 7.98
C ASN A 359 -0.72 16.23 7.53
N TRP A 360 -1.97 16.72 7.64
CA TRP A 360 -2.38 18.08 7.27
C TRP A 360 -1.64 19.19 8.02
N ASN A 361 -1.05 18.90 9.19
CA ASN A 361 -0.31 19.87 9.98
C ASN A 361 1.10 20.15 9.46
N THR A 362 1.63 19.27 8.60
CA THR A 362 3.00 19.43 8.10
C THR A 362 3.11 20.62 7.14
N GLN A 363 4.27 21.26 7.13
CA GLN A 363 4.55 22.36 6.19
C GLN A 363 4.43 21.88 4.74
N THR A 364 4.92 20.66 4.45
CA THR A 364 4.82 20.00 3.15
C THR A 364 3.36 19.86 2.71
N ALA A 365 2.48 19.24 3.52
CA ALA A 365 1.07 19.09 3.16
C ALA A 365 0.39 20.43 2.91
N ARG A 366 0.63 21.42 3.79
CA ARG A 366 0.07 22.78 3.62
C ARG A 366 0.57 23.48 2.36
N ALA A 367 1.80 23.20 1.93
CA ALA A 367 2.40 23.79 0.75
C ALA A 367 1.89 23.13 -0.53
N ILE A 368 1.95 21.80 -0.62
CA ILE A 368 1.47 21.04 -1.77
C ILE A 368 -0.03 21.29 -2.02
N LYS A 369 -0.84 21.42 -0.96
CA LYS A 369 -2.27 21.73 -1.09
C LYS A 369 -2.58 23.09 -1.72
N ARG A 370 -1.62 24.00 -1.79
CA ARG A 370 -1.75 25.30 -2.47
C ARG A 370 -1.41 25.24 -3.97
N LEU A 371 -0.95 24.10 -4.49
CA LEU A 371 -0.73 23.95 -5.93
C LEU A 371 -2.07 24.05 -6.66
N GLU A 372 -2.13 24.94 -7.64
CA GLU A 372 -3.31 25.21 -8.42
C GLU A 372 -3.24 24.43 -9.74
N SER A 373 -4.19 23.54 -9.96
CA SER A 373 -4.28 22.75 -11.20
C SER A 373 -5.69 22.22 -11.41
N ARG A 374 -6.10 22.10 -12.67
CA ARG A 374 -7.40 21.54 -13.05
C ARG A 374 -7.42 20.04 -12.76
N TYR A 375 -6.35 19.34 -13.13
CA TYR A 375 -6.20 17.91 -12.88
C TYR A 375 -5.24 17.64 -11.74
N ALA A 376 -5.55 16.65 -10.90
CA ALA A 376 -4.66 16.21 -9.84
C ALA A 376 -4.69 14.69 -9.69
N PHE A 377 -3.57 14.03 -9.95
CA PHE A 377 -3.45 12.57 -9.85
C PHE A 377 -2.65 12.22 -8.60
N LEU A 378 -3.32 11.67 -7.60
CA LEU A 378 -2.68 11.21 -6.37
C LEU A 378 -2.43 9.71 -6.50
N LEU A 379 -1.16 9.31 -6.49
CA LEU A 379 -0.75 7.92 -6.62
C LEU A 379 -0.24 7.43 -5.27
N THR A 380 -0.83 6.37 -4.74
CA THR A 380 -0.35 5.74 -3.49
C THR A 380 -0.77 4.28 -3.44
N GLY A 381 0.12 3.39 -2.99
CA GLY A 381 -0.27 1.99 -2.70
C GLY A 381 -1.02 1.82 -1.38
N THR A 382 -0.89 2.80 -0.48
CA THR A 382 -1.31 2.70 0.92
C THR A 382 -1.94 4.02 1.36
N PRO A 383 -3.17 4.33 0.91
CA PRO A 383 -3.81 5.61 1.21
C PRO A 383 -4.15 5.77 2.70
N ILE A 384 -4.23 4.68 3.46
CA ILE A 384 -4.38 4.65 4.91
C ILE A 384 -3.31 3.71 5.49
N GLU A 385 -2.54 4.19 6.47
CA GLU A 385 -1.53 3.38 7.19
C GLU A 385 -1.92 3.12 8.64
N ASN A 386 -2.44 4.14 9.34
CA ASN A 386 -2.69 4.04 10.78
C ASN A 386 -4.02 4.66 11.23
N ARG A 387 -4.50 5.74 10.60
CA ARG A 387 -5.70 6.48 11.05
C ARG A 387 -6.49 7.01 9.86
N ILE A 388 -7.82 7.07 10.00
CA ILE A 388 -8.70 7.68 8.98
C ILE A 388 -8.45 9.19 8.77
N ASP A 389 -7.75 9.88 9.68
CA ASP A 389 -7.35 11.27 9.44
C ASP A 389 -6.36 11.41 8.27
N GLU A 390 -5.63 10.33 7.95
CA GLU A 390 -4.68 10.29 6.84
C GLU A 390 -5.41 10.42 5.49
N ILE A 391 -6.55 9.71 5.34
CA ILE A 391 -7.40 9.82 4.14
C ILE A 391 -8.10 11.18 4.07
N TYR A 392 -8.49 11.76 5.21
CA TYR A 392 -9.02 13.13 5.23
C TYR A 392 -8.03 14.11 4.59
N SER A 393 -6.75 14.05 4.96
CA SER A 393 -5.76 14.98 4.41
C SER A 393 -5.58 14.81 2.90
N ILE A 394 -5.58 13.56 2.41
CA ILE A 394 -5.47 13.25 0.98
C ILE A 394 -6.70 13.75 0.22
N ILE A 395 -7.90 13.41 0.68
CA ILE A 395 -9.16 13.77 0.02
C ILE A 395 -9.40 15.28 0.08
N ASP A 396 -9.00 15.97 1.15
CA ASP A 396 -9.06 17.43 1.24
C ASP A 396 -8.26 18.14 0.13
N TYR A 397 -7.20 17.51 -0.40
CA TYR A 397 -6.52 18.02 -1.60
C TYR A 397 -7.28 17.69 -2.89
N VAL A 398 -7.92 16.52 -2.97
CA VAL A 398 -8.68 16.09 -4.15
C VAL A 398 -9.96 16.92 -4.30
N ASP A 399 -10.84 16.84 -3.31
CA ASP A 399 -12.07 17.63 -3.20
C ASP A 399 -12.41 17.87 -1.71
N PRO A 400 -12.24 19.10 -1.20
CA PRO A 400 -12.51 19.42 0.20
C PRO A 400 -14.01 19.38 0.56
N GLN A 401 -14.93 19.29 -0.42
CA GLN A 401 -16.37 19.21 -0.15
C GLN A 401 -16.82 17.82 0.31
N VAL A 402 -16.05 16.77 0.02
CA VAL A 402 -16.41 15.37 0.31
C VAL A 402 -16.62 15.13 1.81
N PHE A 403 -15.67 15.61 2.62
CA PHE A 403 -15.70 15.48 4.07
C PHE A 403 -16.06 16.77 4.81
N GLY A 404 -15.96 17.92 4.14
CA GLY A 404 -16.11 19.21 4.78
C GLY A 404 -14.98 19.47 5.79
N PRO A 405 -15.24 20.23 6.87
CA PRO A 405 -14.20 20.65 7.78
C PRO A 405 -13.80 19.52 8.74
N LEU A 406 -12.54 19.50 9.16
CA LEU A 406 -11.98 18.49 10.05
C LEU A 406 -12.80 18.28 11.35
N PHE A 407 -13.36 19.34 11.94
CA PHE A 407 -14.17 19.19 13.17
C PHE A 407 -15.45 18.37 12.94
N ARG A 408 -16.09 18.51 11.76
CA ARG A 408 -17.25 17.68 11.40
C ARG A 408 -16.81 16.27 11.05
N PHE A 409 -15.74 16.11 10.27
CA PHE A 409 -15.16 14.80 9.98
C PHE A 409 -14.89 14.03 11.28
N ASN A 410 -14.23 14.67 12.25
CA ASN A 410 -13.94 14.08 13.55
C ASN A 410 -15.22 13.69 14.28
N ARG A 411 -16.23 14.55 14.32
CA ARG A 411 -17.51 14.23 14.94
C ARG A 411 -18.24 13.11 14.21
N THR A 412 -18.19 13.02 12.89
CA THR A 412 -18.93 12.01 12.13
C THR A 412 -18.29 10.64 12.27
N PHE A 413 -16.98 10.53 12.08
CA PHE A 413 -16.32 9.23 11.91
C PHE A 413 -15.55 8.71 13.12
N TYR A 414 -15.42 9.52 14.18
CA TYR A 414 -14.85 9.07 15.46
C TYR A 414 -15.91 8.90 16.53
N GLU A 415 -15.72 7.86 17.33
CA GLU A 415 -16.29 7.77 18.67
C GLU A 415 -15.40 8.56 19.63
N LEU A 416 -16.00 9.45 20.41
CA LEU A 416 -15.31 10.36 21.31
C LEU A 416 -15.69 10.07 22.75
N ASP A 417 -14.70 10.02 23.66
CA ASP A 417 -14.93 9.96 25.10
C ASP A 417 -15.52 11.27 25.66
N GLU A 418 -15.83 11.31 26.96
CA GLU A 418 -16.36 12.49 27.65
C GLU A 418 -15.47 13.73 27.52
N ARG A 419 -14.17 13.54 27.34
CA ARG A 419 -13.16 14.60 27.18
C ARG A 419 -12.89 14.94 25.70
N GLY A 420 -13.71 14.43 24.79
CA GLY A 420 -13.61 14.67 23.35
C GLY A 420 -12.40 14.01 22.67
N ARG A 421 -11.86 12.94 23.25
CA ARG A 421 -10.72 12.21 22.67
C ARG A 421 -11.21 11.01 21.85
N PRO A 422 -10.54 10.69 20.73
CA PRO A 422 -10.92 9.56 19.87
C PRO A 422 -10.66 8.22 20.55
N VAL A 423 -11.71 7.41 20.73
CA VAL A 423 -11.67 6.07 21.35
C VAL A 423 -11.99 4.94 20.37
N GLY A 424 -12.73 5.23 19.31
CA GLY A 424 -13.19 4.28 18.30
C GLY A 424 -13.56 4.95 16.98
N TYR A 425 -14.03 4.15 16.03
CA TYR A 425 -14.51 4.61 14.73
C TYR A 425 -16.01 4.33 14.61
N ARG A 426 -16.71 5.15 13.82
CA ARG A 426 -18.12 4.94 13.48
C ARG A 426 -18.40 5.39 12.05
N ASN A 427 -19.51 4.95 11.47
CA ASN A 427 -19.96 5.34 10.13
C ASN A 427 -18.91 5.11 9.02
N LEU A 428 -18.16 4.00 9.10
CA LEU A 428 -17.08 3.70 8.14
C LEU A 428 -17.61 3.37 6.73
N ASP A 429 -18.80 2.79 6.67
CA ASP A 429 -19.62 2.58 5.48
C ASP A 429 -19.93 3.90 4.75
N GLU A 430 -20.34 4.92 5.50
CA GLU A 430 -20.53 6.27 4.95
C GLU A 430 -19.22 6.89 4.45
N LEU A 431 -18.12 6.70 5.19
CA LEU A 431 -16.80 7.17 4.79
C LEU A 431 -16.38 6.57 3.45
N GLN A 432 -16.56 5.26 3.28
CA GLN A 432 -16.21 4.55 2.05
C GLN A 432 -17.08 5.01 0.87
N ARG A 433 -18.40 5.13 1.07
CA ARG A 433 -19.34 5.61 0.04
C ARG A 433 -18.96 7.00 -0.49
N ARG A 434 -18.47 7.89 0.39
CA ARG A 434 -18.02 9.24 0.01
C ARG A 434 -16.70 9.24 -0.77
N ILE A 435 -15.80 8.30 -0.50
CA ILE A 435 -14.48 8.22 -1.17
C ILE A 435 -14.56 7.51 -2.53
N ARG A 436 -15.44 6.51 -2.67
CA ARG A 436 -15.53 5.61 -3.83
C ARG A 436 -15.50 6.30 -5.20
N PRO A 437 -16.19 7.44 -5.45
CA PRO A 437 -16.15 8.10 -6.76
C PRO A 437 -14.77 8.66 -7.13
N LEU A 438 -13.92 8.95 -6.14
CA LEU A 438 -12.62 9.59 -6.33
C LEU A 438 -11.46 8.58 -6.28
N LEU A 439 -11.68 7.42 -5.66
CA LEU A 439 -10.68 6.38 -5.45
C LEU A 439 -10.90 5.21 -6.41
N LEU A 440 -9.88 4.92 -7.21
CA LEU A 440 -9.74 3.61 -7.85
C LEU A 440 -8.67 2.82 -7.12
N ARG A 441 -9.04 1.68 -6.56
CA ARG A 441 -8.12 0.79 -5.84
C ARG A 441 -8.38 -0.64 -6.29
N ARG A 442 -7.32 -1.28 -6.77
CA ARG A 442 -7.31 -2.69 -7.11
C ARG A 442 -6.16 -3.38 -6.40
N ARG A 443 -6.40 -4.62 -6.01
CA ARG A 443 -5.43 -5.49 -5.37
C ARG A 443 -4.87 -6.51 -6.34
N LYS A 444 -3.66 -6.97 -6.09
CA LYS A 444 -2.97 -7.98 -6.90
C LYS A 444 -3.82 -9.25 -7.11
N ASP A 445 -4.54 -9.70 -6.08
CA ASP A 445 -5.46 -10.85 -6.14
C ASP A 445 -6.65 -10.62 -7.09
N GLN A 446 -7.11 -9.37 -7.22
CA GLN A 446 -8.21 -8.98 -8.10
C GLN A 446 -7.78 -8.75 -9.55
N VAL A 447 -6.49 -8.46 -9.79
CA VAL A 447 -6.02 -8.03 -11.12
C VAL A 447 -5.35 -9.12 -11.92
N GLU A 448 -4.71 -10.14 -11.33
CA GLU A 448 -4.42 -11.40 -12.05
C GLU A 448 -3.56 -12.43 -11.30
N ALA A 449 -3.88 -13.69 -11.61
CA ALA A 449 -3.03 -14.89 -11.58
C ALA A 449 -1.75 -14.83 -12.48
N GLN A 450 -1.13 -13.64 -12.60
CA GLN A 450 0.07 -13.34 -13.42
C GLN A 450 1.24 -12.80 -12.58
N LEU A 451 1.09 -12.74 -11.26
CA LEU A 451 2.22 -12.52 -10.38
C LEU A 451 2.81 -13.88 -10.02
N PRO A 452 4.15 -13.98 -9.96
CA PRO A 452 4.77 -15.20 -9.51
C PRO A 452 4.39 -15.44 -8.04
N GLU A 453 4.45 -16.70 -7.63
CA GLU A 453 4.19 -17.07 -6.25
C GLU A 453 5.08 -16.29 -5.29
N ARG A 454 4.53 -15.99 -4.12
CA ARG A 454 5.23 -15.36 -3.02
C ARG A 454 5.20 -16.33 -1.85
N VAL A 455 6.38 -16.63 -1.32
CA VAL A 455 6.54 -17.47 -0.13
C VAL A 455 7.13 -16.59 0.98
N ASP A 456 6.37 -16.37 2.04
CA ASP A 456 6.83 -15.61 3.22
C ASP A 456 7.32 -16.59 4.30
N ASN A 457 8.62 -16.61 4.55
CA ASN A 457 9.26 -17.40 5.59
C ASN A 457 9.73 -16.51 6.74
N ASN A 458 9.30 -16.84 7.95
CA ASN A 458 9.73 -16.17 9.17
C ASN A 458 10.71 -17.08 9.91
N TYR A 459 11.96 -16.63 10.05
CA TYR A 459 13.00 -17.34 10.76
C TYR A 459 13.17 -16.70 12.13
N PHE A 460 12.99 -17.51 13.17
CA PHE A 460 13.15 -17.09 14.54
C PHE A 460 14.59 -17.38 14.99
N VAL A 461 15.31 -16.31 15.35
CA VAL A 461 16.74 -16.38 15.65
C VAL A 461 16.97 -16.07 17.13
N PRO A 462 17.60 -16.96 17.91
CA PRO A 462 17.93 -16.66 19.29
C PRO A 462 19.01 -15.56 19.37
N MET A 463 18.91 -14.70 20.38
CA MET A 463 19.93 -13.68 20.64
C MET A 463 21.14 -14.29 21.35
N SER A 464 22.33 -13.74 21.09
CA SER A 464 23.54 -14.14 21.82
C SER A 464 23.46 -13.71 23.29
N PRO A 465 24.25 -14.32 24.20
CA PRO A 465 24.26 -13.93 25.61
C PRO A 465 24.55 -12.43 25.81
N ALA A 466 25.47 -11.86 25.04
CA ALA A 466 25.80 -10.44 25.11
C ALA A 466 24.66 -9.54 24.61
N GLN A 467 23.92 -9.97 23.58
CA GLN A 467 22.72 -9.26 23.12
C GLN A 467 21.59 -9.32 24.16
N LEU A 468 21.39 -10.49 24.80
CA LEU A 468 20.37 -10.70 25.83
C LEU A 468 20.58 -9.82 27.06
N GLU A 469 21.83 -9.73 27.53
CA GLU A 469 22.20 -8.85 28.65
C GLU A 469 21.88 -7.39 28.31
N LEU A 470 22.38 -6.89 27.18
CA LEU A 470 22.16 -5.51 26.75
C LEU A 470 20.67 -5.22 26.49
N TYR A 471 19.93 -6.16 25.92
CA TYR A 471 18.49 -6.03 25.72
C TYR A 471 17.75 -5.98 27.07
N GLY A 472 18.09 -6.86 28.01
CA GLY A 472 17.51 -6.91 29.36
C GLY A 472 17.70 -5.61 30.13
N ASP A 473 18.86 -4.99 29.99
CA ASP A 473 19.18 -3.67 30.55
C ASP A 473 18.20 -2.60 30.08
N TYR A 474 17.97 -2.48 28.76
CA TYR A 474 16.99 -1.51 28.24
C TYR A 474 15.55 -1.90 28.57
N GLU A 475 15.22 -3.20 28.54
CA GLU A 475 13.90 -3.71 28.88
C GLU A 475 13.52 -3.33 30.32
N SER A 476 14.45 -3.45 31.27
CA SER A 476 14.25 -3.05 32.67
C SER A 476 13.96 -1.55 32.81
N ARG A 477 14.66 -0.70 32.03
CA ARG A 477 14.47 0.75 32.02
C ARG A 477 13.11 1.12 31.44
N VAL A 478 12.70 0.45 30.35
CA VAL A 478 11.37 0.61 29.75
C VAL A 478 10.29 0.19 30.74
N ALA A 479 10.43 -0.97 31.39
CA ALA A 479 9.47 -1.48 32.37
C ALA A 479 9.23 -0.47 33.52
N ARG A 480 10.30 0.19 34.01
CA ARG A 480 10.20 1.25 35.03
C ARG A 480 9.36 2.44 34.55
N LEU A 481 9.56 2.91 33.31
CA LEU A 481 8.74 3.98 32.75
C LEU A 481 7.28 3.55 32.50
N LEU A 482 7.05 2.30 32.09
CA LEU A 482 5.68 1.78 31.95
C LEU A 482 4.95 1.72 33.30
N ALA A 483 5.65 1.36 34.38
CA ALA A 483 5.09 1.37 35.74
C ALA A 483 4.78 2.79 36.26
N ILE A 484 5.50 3.81 35.78
CA ILE A 484 5.17 5.21 36.05
C ILE A 484 3.95 5.63 35.22
N ALA A 485 3.92 5.24 33.94
CA ALA A 485 2.85 5.55 33.01
C ALA A 485 1.48 5.02 33.43
N SER A 486 1.44 3.90 34.16
CA SER A 486 0.20 3.33 34.69
C SER A 486 -0.40 4.17 35.83
N LYS A 487 0.44 4.92 36.55
CA LYS A 487 0.01 5.77 37.68
C LYS A 487 -0.27 7.21 37.23
N ARG A 488 0.53 7.74 36.30
CA ARG A 488 0.37 9.10 35.77
C ARG A 488 0.82 9.20 34.32
N PRO A 489 0.33 10.20 33.56
CA PRO A 489 0.90 10.52 32.25
C PRO A 489 2.42 10.77 32.33
N LEU A 490 3.17 10.23 31.37
CA LEU A 490 4.60 10.47 31.22
C LEU A 490 4.87 11.92 30.82
N THR A 491 5.92 12.51 31.41
CA THR A 491 6.44 13.82 30.99
C THR A 491 7.03 13.71 29.58
N ARG A 492 7.23 14.86 28.91
CA ARG A 492 7.85 14.88 27.58
C ARG A 492 9.24 14.23 27.58
N GLU A 493 10.06 14.51 28.59
CA GLU A 493 11.39 13.93 28.73
C GLU A 493 11.33 12.40 28.93
N GLU A 494 10.38 11.92 29.73
CA GLU A 494 10.14 10.49 29.93
C GLU A 494 9.68 9.80 28.64
N GLN A 495 8.81 10.45 27.85
CA GLN A 495 8.40 9.94 26.54
C GLN A 495 9.59 9.86 25.56
N GLU A 496 10.45 10.87 25.53
CA GLU A 496 11.67 10.89 24.71
C GLU A 496 12.68 9.81 25.18
N LYS A 497 12.81 9.55 26.48
CA LYS A 497 13.61 8.42 27.02
C LYS A 497 13.05 7.07 26.61
N LEU A 498 11.73 6.88 26.77
CA LEU A 498 11.06 5.65 26.37
C LEU A 498 11.28 5.34 24.88
N GLN A 499 11.08 6.33 24.00
CA GLN A 499 11.30 6.16 22.56
C GLN A 499 12.75 5.77 22.24
N ARG A 500 13.73 6.40 22.90
CA ARG A 500 15.15 6.06 22.73
C ARG A 500 15.45 4.64 23.18
N TRP A 501 14.97 4.21 24.35
CA TRP A 501 15.24 2.86 24.84
C TRP A 501 14.55 1.77 24.01
N LEU A 502 13.33 2.02 23.52
CA LEU A 502 12.68 1.13 22.56
C LEU A 502 13.48 1.02 21.26
N ALA A 503 14.06 2.12 20.77
CA ALA A 503 14.96 2.09 19.61
C ALA A 503 16.23 1.28 19.91
N CYS A 504 16.84 1.44 21.08
CA CYS A 504 17.99 0.62 21.50
C CYS A 504 17.64 -0.87 21.57
N MET A 505 16.48 -1.23 22.15
CA MET A 505 16.01 -2.62 22.17
C MET A 505 15.91 -3.22 20.76
N ARG A 506 15.43 -2.45 19.77
CA ARG A 506 15.39 -2.88 18.37
C ARG A 506 16.79 -3.06 17.78
N MET A 507 17.70 -2.13 18.04
CA MET A 507 19.10 -2.25 17.59
C MET A 507 19.74 -3.52 18.16
N CYS A 508 19.50 -3.85 19.44
CA CYS A 508 19.97 -5.09 20.05
C CYS A 508 19.43 -6.35 19.37
N CYS A 509 18.18 -6.31 18.89
CA CYS A 509 17.58 -7.45 18.19
C CYS A 509 18.39 -7.81 16.94
N ASP A 510 18.87 -6.81 16.19
CA ASP A 510 19.76 -7.05 15.04
C ASP A 510 21.16 -7.46 15.47
N THR A 511 21.85 -6.58 16.20
CA THR A 511 23.21 -6.85 16.69
C THR A 511 23.61 -5.87 17.78
N ALA A 512 24.37 -6.37 18.76
CA ALA A 512 25.02 -5.50 19.75
C ALA A 512 25.99 -4.50 19.09
N TYR A 513 26.54 -4.80 17.91
CA TYR A 513 27.47 -3.95 17.16
C TYR A 513 26.95 -2.52 16.90
N ILE A 514 25.64 -2.37 16.75
CA ILE A 514 25.02 -1.08 16.50
C ILE A 514 25.20 -0.14 17.70
N LEU A 515 25.16 -0.67 18.93
CA LEU A 515 25.31 0.13 20.16
C LEU A 515 26.73 0.07 20.71
N THR A 516 27.38 -1.08 20.57
CA THR A 516 28.70 -1.38 21.12
C THR A 516 29.61 -1.83 19.98
N PRO A 517 30.36 -0.91 19.33
CA PRO A 517 31.17 -1.20 18.15
C PRO A 517 32.21 -2.32 18.31
N GLN A 518 32.55 -2.69 19.55
CA GLN A 518 33.52 -3.73 19.87
C GLN A 518 32.93 -5.15 19.76
N ASN A 519 31.60 -5.29 19.85
CA ASN A 519 30.95 -6.59 19.76
C ASN A 519 30.37 -6.79 18.36
N ARG A 520 31.01 -7.64 17.54
CA ARG A 520 30.55 -7.99 16.18
C ARG A 520 29.79 -9.31 16.09
N GLU A 521 29.53 -9.96 17.22
CA GLU A 521 28.73 -11.19 17.26
C GLU A 521 27.31 -10.90 16.77
N CYS A 522 26.81 -11.73 15.86
CA CYS A 522 25.48 -11.56 15.30
C CYS A 522 24.88 -12.90 14.84
N PRO A 523 24.03 -13.53 15.67
CA PRO A 523 23.28 -14.74 15.31
C PRO A 523 22.49 -14.62 14.00
N LYS A 524 21.88 -13.45 13.73
CA LYS A 524 21.15 -13.22 12.47
C LYS A 524 22.05 -13.30 11.23
N ILE A 525 23.34 -12.99 11.34
CA ILE A 525 24.28 -13.11 10.20
C ILE A 525 24.63 -14.58 9.94
N HIS A 526 24.75 -15.40 10.99
CA HIS A 526 24.92 -16.85 10.82
C HIS A 526 23.68 -17.50 10.17
N GLU A 527 22.49 -17.11 10.61
CA GLU A 527 21.25 -17.57 9.97
C GLU A 527 21.14 -17.06 8.52
N LEU A 528 21.55 -15.82 8.26
CA LEU A 528 21.58 -15.25 6.92
C LEU A 528 22.48 -16.06 5.98
N GLU A 529 23.64 -16.52 6.45
CA GLU A 529 24.52 -17.37 5.66
C GLU A 529 23.82 -18.66 5.23
N ALA A 530 23.18 -19.37 6.17
CA ALA A 530 22.40 -20.58 5.90
C ALA A 530 21.27 -20.32 4.90
N VAL A 531 20.49 -19.25 5.09
CA VAL A 531 19.40 -18.86 4.20
C VAL A 531 19.89 -18.52 2.78
N LEU A 532 21.03 -17.84 2.66
CA LEU A 532 21.61 -17.49 1.35
C LEU A 532 22.08 -18.74 0.58
N ASP A 533 22.55 -19.77 1.28
CA ASP A 533 22.92 -21.06 0.71
C ASP A 533 21.68 -21.90 0.34
N ASP A 534 20.69 -22.01 1.23
CA ASP A 534 19.44 -22.75 0.99
C ASP A 534 18.66 -22.23 -0.21
N LEU A 535 18.64 -20.90 -0.40
CA LEU A 535 17.98 -20.25 -1.53
C LEU A 535 18.85 -20.16 -2.79
N ASP A 536 20.01 -20.80 -2.81
CA ASP A 536 20.97 -20.87 -3.92
C ASP A 536 21.29 -19.49 -4.52
N VAL A 537 21.49 -18.49 -3.66
CA VAL A 537 21.86 -17.12 -4.08
C VAL A 537 23.29 -17.10 -4.63
N ARG A 538 24.15 -18.02 -4.15
CA ARG A 538 25.53 -18.13 -4.64
C ARG A 538 25.60 -18.50 -6.12
N ARG A 539 24.72 -19.38 -6.62
CA ARG A 539 24.82 -19.91 -8.00
C ARG A 539 23.73 -19.38 -8.92
N ALA A 540 22.48 -19.34 -8.47
CA ALA A 540 21.34 -19.18 -9.37
C ALA A 540 20.48 -17.93 -9.16
N ARG A 541 20.43 -17.36 -7.95
CA ARG A 541 19.49 -16.27 -7.60
C ARG A 541 20.20 -14.96 -7.28
N LYS A 542 19.45 -13.86 -7.25
CA LYS A 542 19.89 -12.57 -6.70
C LYS A 542 18.99 -12.20 -5.53
N ALA A 543 19.57 -11.65 -4.47
CA ALA A 543 18.87 -11.31 -3.25
C ALA A 543 18.96 -9.81 -2.93
N ILE A 544 17.89 -9.27 -2.38
CA ILE A 544 17.86 -7.91 -1.81
C ILE A 544 17.85 -8.06 -0.30
N VAL A 545 18.80 -7.44 0.39
CA VAL A 545 18.90 -7.47 1.85
C VAL A 545 18.57 -6.08 2.40
N PHE A 546 17.54 -6.00 3.22
CA PHE A 546 17.10 -4.77 3.87
C PHE A 546 17.46 -4.75 5.35
N SER A 547 17.96 -3.60 5.81
CA SER A 547 18.00 -3.27 7.23
C SER A 547 17.75 -1.78 7.49
N GLU A 548 17.14 -1.43 8.61
CA GLU A 548 17.06 -0.04 9.09
C GLU A 548 18.44 0.52 9.49
N TRP A 549 19.43 -0.33 9.79
CA TRP A 549 20.72 0.09 10.36
C TRP A 549 21.89 -0.19 9.41
N GLU A 550 22.64 0.87 9.05
CA GLU A 550 23.78 0.77 8.15
C GLU A 550 24.88 -0.16 8.69
N ARG A 551 25.12 -0.16 10.01
CA ARG A 551 26.08 -1.06 10.67
C ARG A 551 25.71 -2.54 10.55
N MET A 552 24.41 -2.87 10.47
CA MET A 552 23.99 -4.25 10.21
C MET A 552 24.35 -4.65 8.77
N LEU A 553 24.14 -3.75 7.81
CA LEU A 553 24.56 -3.96 6.41
C LEU A 553 26.09 -4.06 6.26
N GLU A 554 26.87 -3.41 7.11
CA GLU A 554 28.33 -3.58 7.15
C GLU A 554 28.74 -5.01 7.52
N LEU A 555 28.00 -5.67 8.44
CA LEU A 555 28.21 -7.09 8.76
C LEU A 555 27.85 -7.97 7.56
N VAL A 556 26.73 -7.69 6.87
CA VAL A 556 26.36 -8.40 5.64
C VAL A 556 27.42 -8.22 4.54
N ARG A 557 28.01 -7.03 4.44
CA ARG A 557 29.10 -6.76 3.50
C ARG A 557 30.34 -7.60 3.81
N ALA A 558 30.67 -7.80 5.08
CA ALA A 558 31.77 -8.68 5.48
C ALA A 558 31.46 -10.13 5.10
N LEU A 559 30.25 -10.61 5.44
CA LEU A 559 29.77 -11.95 5.04
C LEU A 559 29.82 -12.12 3.52
N ALA A 560 29.36 -11.13 2.74
CA ALA A 560 29.42 -11.19 1.29
C ALA A 560 30.86 -11.36 0.76
N GLY A 561 31.85 -10.75 1.41
CA GLY A 561 33.26 -10.94 1.10
C GLY A 561 33.75 -12.36 1.40
N GLU A 562 33.39 -12.90 2.57
CA GLU A 562 33.71 -14.28 2.99
C GLU A 562 33.07 -15.32 2.06
N MET A 563 31.83 -15.07 1.61
CA MET A 563 31.11 -15.92 0.66
C MET A 563 31.51 -15.69 -0.81
N ASN A 564 32.44 -14.76 -1.09
CA ASN A 564 32.83 -14.33 -2.43
C ASN A 564 31.66 -13.90 -3.34
N LEU A 565 30.73 -13.12 -2.79
CA LEU A 565 29.56 -12.59 -3.48
C LEU A 565 29.74 -11.10 -3.77
N GLY A 566 29.60 -10.72 -5.05
CA GLY A 566 29.52 -9.32 -5.43
C GLY A 566 28.23 -8.69 -4.89
N PHE A 567 28.33 -7.45 -4.44
CA PHE A 567 27.19 -6.72 -3.89
C PHE A 567 27.12 -5.28 -4.42
N ALA A 568 25.92 -4.72 -4.41
CA ALA A 568 25.66 -3.31 -4.65
C ALA A 568 25.24 -2.63 -3.34
N TRP A 569 25.78 -1.44 -3.07
CA TRP A 569 25.59 -0.73 -1.80
C TRP A 569 24.69 0.49 -1.96
N HIS A 570 23.48 0.44 -1.39
CA HIS A 570 22.47 1.48 -1.55
C HIS A 570 21.97 2.03 -0.21
N THR A 571 22.72 2.95 0.38
CA THR A 571 22.34 3.61 1.64
C THR A 571 22.18 5.12 1.48
N GLY A 572 21.64 5.78 2.51
CA GLY A 572 21.40 7.23 2.53
C GLY A 572 22.68 8.06 2.38
N SER A 573 23.84 7.50 2.72
CA SER A 573 25.16 8.13 2.63
C SER A 573 25.72 8.18 1.20
N VAL A 574 25.19 7.35 0.27
CA VAL A 574 25.68 7.30 -1.12
C VAL A 574 25.16 8.51 -1.93
N PRO A 575 26.03 9.24 -2.66
CA PRO A 575 25.61 10.32 -3.55
C PRO A 575 24.66 9.84 -4.68
N GLN A 576 23.75 10.70 -5.13
CA GLN A 576 22.68 10.33 -6.07
C GLN A 576 23.20 9.75 -7.40
N VAL A 577 24.32 10.27 -7.94
CA VAL A 577 24.90 9.77 -9.20
C VAL A 577 25.37 8.32 -9.03
N LYS A 578 26.14 8.04 -7.98
CA LYS A 578 26.62 6.69 -7.64
C LYS A 578 25.48 5.71 -7.37
N ARG A 579 24.36 6.16 -6.78
CA ARG A 579 23.19 5.29 -6.58
C ARG A 579 22.65 4.68 -7.89
N ARG A 580 22.70 5.43 -9.00
CA ARG A 580 22.24 4.93 -10.32
C ARG A 580 23.21 3.85 -10.85
N GLU A 581 24.50 4.03 -10.61
CA GLU A 581 25.54 3.05 -10.98
C GLU A 581 25.37 1.74 -10.20
N GLU A 582 25.14 1.81 -8.89
CA GLU A 582 24.91 0.62 -8.04
C GLU A 582 23.67 -0.18 -8.48
N ILE A 583 22.58 0.51 -8.84
CA ILE A 583 21.37 -0.15 -9.36
C ILE A 583 21.66 -0.83 -10.71
N ARG A 584 22.37 -0.16 -11.62
CA ARG A 584 22.74 -0.73 -12.92
C ARG A 584 23.66 -1.93 -12.75
N ARG A 585 24.65 -1.84 -11.85
CA ARG A 585 25.54 -2.94 -11.48
C ARG A 585 24.71 -4.14 -11.02
N PHE A 586 23.84 -3.96 -10.04
CA PHE A 586 23.00 -5.07 -9.55
C PHE A 586 22.12 -5.69 -10.64
N LYS A 587 21.58 -4.90 -11.58
CA LYS A 587 20.76 -5.42 -12.68
C LYS A 587 21.57 -6.20 -13.71
N HIS A 588 22.70 -5.67 -14.14
CA HIS A 588 23.41 -6.16 -15.33
C HIS A 588 24.65 -7.01 -15.05
N ASP A 589 25.31 -6.85 -13.90
CA ASP A 589 26.48 -7.62 -13.51
C ASP A 589 26.06 -8.99 -12.96
N PRO A 590 26.42 -10.13 -13.60
CA PRO A 590 26.11 -11.46 -13.10
C PRO A 590 26.83 -11.81 -11.79
N GLY A 591 27.99 -11.20 -11.52
CA GLY A 591 28.75 -11.38 -10.27
C GLY A 591 28.15 -10.62 -9.09
N CYS A 592 27.35 -9.58 -9.35
CA CYS A 592 26.64 -8.83 -8.32
C CYS A 592 25.34 -9.56 -7.92
N ARG A 593 25.41 -10.34 -6.84
CA ARG A 593 24.34 -11.20 -6.34
C ARG A 593 23.49 -10.55 -5.24
N LEU A 594 24.06 -9.62 -4.48
CA LEU A 594 23.38 -8.97 -3.35
C LEU A 594 23.11 -7.49 -3.62
N PHE A 595 21.93 -7.02 -3.26
CA PHE A 595 21.60 -5.59 -3.18
C PHE A 595 21.36 -5.22 -1.71
N LEU A 596 22.30 -4.46 -1.11
CA LEU A 596 22.25 -4.08 0.29
C LEU A 596 21.63 -2.69 0.41
N SER A 597 20.48 -2.58 1.08
CA SER A 597 19.74 -1.33 1.13
C SER A 597 19.19 -1.01 2.51
N THR A 598 19.27 0.27 2.89
CA THR A 598 18.46 0.77 4.00
C THR A 598 17.04 1.10 3.56
N ASP A 599 16.20 1.57 4.47
CA ASP A 599 14.87 2.14 4.18
C ASP A 599 14.89 3.21 3.07
N SER A 600 16.05 3.82 2.81
CA SER A 600 16.25 4.77 1.71
C SER A 600 16.03 4.18 0.30
N GLY A 601 16.25 2.88 0.10
CA GLY A 601 15.94 2.17 -1.14
C GLY A 601 14.61 1.40 -1.12
N GLY A 602 13.87 1.42 0.01
CA GLY A 602 12.56 0.77 0.14
C GLY A 602 11.45 1.43 -0.70
N LEU A 603 11.67 2.65 -1.20
CA LEU A 603 10.67 3.43 -1.96
C LEU A 603 10.99 3.49 -3.46
N GLY A 604 9.97 3.18 -4.27
CA GLY A 604 9.87 3.24 -5.74
C GLY A 604 11.02 2.76 -6.67
N LEU A 605 12.10 2.11 -6.20
CA LEU A 605 13.05 1.38 -7.07
C LEU A 605 12.44 0.13 -7.75
N ASN A 606 12.82 -0.16 -9.00
CA ASN A 606 12.53 -1.43 -9.69
C ASN A 606 13.73 -2.40 -9.61
N LEU A 607 13.60 -3.49 -8.84
CA LEU A 607 14.67 -4.48 -8.60
C LEU A 607 14.23 -5.92 -8.94
N GLN A 608 13.40 -6.09 -9.97
CA GLN A 608 12.91 -7.41 -10.42
C GLN A 608 14.01 -8.39 -10.87
N ALA A 609 15.25 -7.94 -11.00
CA ALA A 609 16.39 -8.83 -11.18
C ALA A 609 16.61 -9.79 -9.98
N ALA A 610 16.05 -9.46 -8.81
CA ALA A 610 16.07 -10.30 -7.62
C ALA A 610 14.80 -11.14 -7.50
N SER A 611 14.95 -12.37 -7.01
CA SER A 611 13.83 -13.28 -6.65
C SER A 611 13.82 -13.62 -5.16
N VAL A 612 14.74 -13.05 -4.38
CA VAL A 612 14.83 -13.25 -2.93
C VAL A 612 14.86 -11.88 -2.26
N VAL A 613 14.03 -11.68 -1.23
CA VAL A 613 13.98 -10.47 -0.40
C VAL A 613 14.18 -10.88 1.05
N ILE A 614 15.25 -10.39 1.68
CA ILE A 614 15.60 -10.71 3.06
C ILE A 614 15.48 -9.44 3.89
N ASN A 615 14.65 -9.48 4.92
CA ASN A 615 14.51 -8.44 5.93
C ASN A 615 15.26 -8.89 7.18
N LEU A 616 16.34 -8.18 7.52
CA LEU A 616 17.09 -8.45 8.76
C LEU A 616 16.35 -7.91 9.98
N ASP A 617 15.62 -6.81 9.79
CA ASP A 617 14.71 -6.22 10.77
C ASP A 617 13.34 -5.95 10.15
N LEU A 618 12.30 -6.02 10.98
CA LEU A 618 10.93 -5.73 10.58
C LEU A 618 10.55 -4.28 10.90
N PRO A 619 10.03 -3.50 9.93
CA PRO A 619 9.53 -2.17 10.19
C PRO A 619 8.20 -2.23 10.97
N TRP A 620 7.98 -1.27 11.87
CA TRP A 620 6.72 -1.14 12.65
C TRP A 620 5.46 -0.84 11.81
N ASN A 621 5.65 -0.53 10.53
CA ASN A 621 4.58 -0.20 9.60
C ASN A 621 4.49 -1.30 8.52
N PRO A 622 3.38 -2.08 8.46
CA PRO A 622 3.21 -3.12 7.45
C PRO A 622 3.35 -2.59 6.03
N ALA A 623 2.90 -1.35 5.78
CA ALA A 623 3.03 -0.69 4.49
C ALA A 623 4.50 -0.58 4.05
N ARG A 624 5.44 -0.36 4.97
CA ARG A 624 6.88 -0.30 4.64
C ARG A 624 7.44 -1.68 4.29
N LEU A 625 7.01 -2.73 4.99
CA LEU A 625 7.41 -4.10 4.69
C LEU A 625 6.93 -4.49 3.29
N GLU A 626 5.65 -4.26 2.98
CA GLU A 626 5.10 -4.50 1.65
C GLU A 626 5.78 -3.63 0.58
N GLN A 627 6.20 -2.40 0.91
CA GLN A 627 7.01 -1.57 0.03
C GLN A 627 8.37 -2.21 -0.31
N ARG A 628 9.05 -2.82 0.67
CA ARG A 628 10.31 -3.56 0.48
C ARG A 628 10.10 -4.79 -0.40
N ILE A 629 9.09 -5.61 -0.11
CA ILE A 629 8.80 -6.85 -0.86
C ILE A 629 8.41 -6.53 -2.30
N ALA A 630 7.59 -5.50 -2.49
CA ALA A 630 7.19 -5.00 -3.79
C ALA A 630 8.36 -4.38 -4.59
N ARG A 631 9.62 -4.39 -4.14
CA ARG A 631 10.78 -4.07 -5.00
C ARG A 631 11.06 -5.17 -6.02
N ALA A 632 10.94 -6.43 -5.56
CA ALA A 632 11.22 -7.64 -6.34
C ALA A 632 9.92 -8.30 -6.83
N TRP A 633 8.90 -8.35 -5.96
CA TRP A 633 7.61 -8.96 -6.26
C TRP A 633 6.68 -7.97 -7.00
N ARG A 634 6.87 -7.92 -8.31
CA ARG A 634 6.19 -7.02 -9.25
C ARG A 634 5.76 -7.75 -10.52
N LYS A 635 4.84 -7.14 -11.25
CA LYS A 635 4.41 -7.60 -12.59
C LYS A 635 5.60 -7.72 -13.55
N HIS A 636 5.70 -8.82 -14.30
CA HIS A 636 6.85 -9.25 -15.13
C HIS A 636 8.00 -9.94 -14.37
N GLN A 637 7.86 -10.17 -13.06
CA GLN A 637 8.73 -11.11 -12.39
C GLN A 637 8.37 -12.53 -12.85
N THR A 638 9.35 -13.27 -13.36
CA THR A 638 9.14 -14.62 -13.91
C THR A 638 9.40 -15.73 -12.88
N ARG A 639 10.12 -15.40 -11.80
CA ARG A 639 10.48 -16.36 -10.73
C ARG A 639 9.63 -16.16 -9.48
N SER A 640 9.31 -17.25 -8.78
CA SER A 640 8.74 -17.18 -7.42
C SER A 640 9.63 -16.31 -6.52
N VAL A 641 9.00 -15.43 -5.74
CA VAL A 641 9.69 -14.50 -4.85
C VAL A 641 9.65 -15.02 -3.43
N HIS A 642 10.82 -15.33 -2.88
CA HIS A 642 10.95 -15.73 -1.48
C HIS A 642 11.20 -14.50 -0.62
N VAL A 643 10.33 -14.29 0.35
CA VAL A 643 10.48 -13.26 1.38
C VAL A 643 10.94 -13.94 2.65
N VAL A 644 12.09 -13.56 3.16
CA VAL A 644 12.67 -14.07 4.40
C VAL A 644 12.66 -12.93 5.41
N ASN A 645 12.07 -13.18 6.58
CA ASN A 645 12.10 -12.24 7.70
C ASN A 645 12.86 -12.89 8.86
N LEU A 646 14.00 -12.30 9.25
CA LEU A 646 14.74 -12.72 10.43
C LEU A 646 14.20 -11.97 11.66
N ILE A 647 13.78 -12.71 12.68
CA ILE A 647 13.07 -12.18 13.84
C ILE A 647 13.73 -12.69 15.11
N SER A 648 14.18 -11.78 15.98
CA SER A 648 14.84 -12.20 17.22
C SER A 648 13.86 -12.78 18.24
N GLU A 649 14.13 -13.97 18.75
CA GLU A 649 13.25 -14.69 19.66
C GLU A 649 13.08 -14.03 21.03
N GLY A 650 11.86 -14.09 21.58
CA GLY A 650 11.57 -13.54 22.90
C GLY A 650 11.66 -12.01 23.00
N THR A 651 11.89 -11.31 21.88
CA THR A 651 12.10 -9.87 21.84
C THR A 651 10.83 -9.07 21.51
N ILE A 652 10.99 -7.74 21.45
CA ILE A 652 10.00 -6.82 20.93
C ILE A 652 9.65 -7.10 19.46
N GLU A 653 10.58 -7.59 18.63
CA GLU A 653 10.32 -7.91 17.22
C GLU A 653 9.39 -9.11 17.06
N HIS A 654 9.65 -10.20 17.78
CA HIS A 654 8.79 -11.40 17.78
C HIS A 654 7.35 -11.03 18.16
N LYS A 655 7.21 -10.20 19.19
CA LYS A 655 5.92 -9.69 19.68
C LYS A 655 5.19 -8.77 18.69
N MET A 656 5.92 -8.09 17.81
CA MET A 656 5.34 -7.19 16.81
C MET A 656 4.66 -7.92 15.65
N VAL A 657 5.11 -9.13 15.29
CA VAL A 657 4.57 -9.90 14.14
C VAL A 657 3.05 -10.03 14.22
N GLY A 658 2.51 -10.39 15.39
CA GLY A 658 1.06 -10.48 15.61
C GLY A 658 0.31 -9.14 15.52
N THR A 659 0.97 -8.02 15.82
CA THR A 659 0.37 -6.67 15.76
C THR A 659 0.32 -6.12 14.33
N LEU A 660 1.29 -6.46 13.47
CA LEU A 660 1.34 -6.04 12.07
C LEU A 660 0.15 -6.63 11.27
N ALA A 661 -0.19 -7.89 11.51
CA ALA A 661 -1.34 -8.56 10.88
C ALA A 661 -2.69 -7.92 11.24
N ALA A 662 -2.82 -7.33 12.44
CA ALA A 662 -4.04 -6.61 12.85
C ALA A 662 -4.16 -5.22 12.19
N LYS A 663 -3.04 -4.55 11.91
CA LYS A 663 -3.03 -3.25 11.20
C LYS A 663 -3.37 -3.39 9.73
N GLN A 664 -2.91 -4.45 9.07
CA GLN A 664 -3.25 -4.72 7.67
C GLN A 664 -4.77 -4.91 7.51
N ARG A 665 -5.41 -5.65 8.43
CA ARG A 665 -6.87 -5.84 8.45
C ARG A 665 -7.66 -4.52 8.57
N LEU A 666 -7.13 -3.52 9.28
CA LEU A 666 -7.77 -2.20 9.39
C LEU A 666 -7.78 -1.46 8.04
N ALA A 667 -6.63 -1.42 7.36
CA ALA A 667 -6.52 -0.78 6.05
C ALA A 667 -7.42 -1.45 5.02
N ASP A 668 -7.45 -2.79 5.06
CA ASP A 668 -8.24 -3.64 4.19
C ASP A 668 -9.75 -3.48 4.41
N GLY A 669 -10.20 -3.43 5.66
CA GLY A 669 -11.62 -3.24 6.00
C GLY A 669 -12.14 -1.87 5.55
N ILE A 670 -11.43 -0.79 5.87
CA ILE A 670 -11.90 0.59 5.60
C ILE A 670 -11.96 0.91 4.11
N LEU A 671 -11.01 0.40 3.31
CA LEU A 671 -10.90 0.74 1.90
C LEU A 671 -11.67 -0.23 1.00
N ASP A 672 -11.68 -1.52 1.33
CA ASP A 672 -12.10 -2.57 0.39
C ASP A 672 -13.40 -3.29 0.82
N ALA A 673 -14.10 -2.82 1.86
CA ALA A 673 -15.36 -3.39 2.38
C ALA A 673 -15.31 -4.90 2.71
N ARG A 674 -14.13 -5.46 3.01
CA ARG A 674 -13.98 -6.86 3.42
C ARG A 674 -13.93 -6.97 4.93
N GLY A 675 -14.77 -7.84 5.50
CA GLY A 675 -14.89 -8.06 6.95
C GLY A 675 -15.98 -7.21 7.59
N ASP A 676 -16.33 -7.52 8.84
CA ASP A 676 -17.30 -6.75 9.60
C ASP A 676 -16.69 -5.40 10.01
N LEU A 677 -17.15 -4.32 9.38
CA LEU A 677 -16.71 -2.95 9.68
C LEU A 677 -16.99 -2.55 11.13
N ALA A 678 -17.94 -3.22 11.81
CA ALA A 678 -18.22 -3.00 13.23
C ALA A 678 -17.09 -3.50 14.14
N GLU A 679 -16.26 -4.44 13.69
CA GLU A 679 -15.13 -4.98 14.46
C GLU A 679 -13.83 -4.15 14.34
N VAL A 680 -13.81 -3.15 13.44
CA VAL A 680 -12.62 -2.33 13.15
C VAL A 680 -12.33 -1.37 14.31
N ARG A 681 -11.55 -1.84 15.29
CA ARG A 681 -11.15 -1.04 16.46
C ARG A 681 -9.94 -0.15 16.17
N MET A 682 -10.02 1.12 16.59
CA MET A 682 -8.91 2.07 16.48
C MET A 682 -7.67 1.65 17.28
N PRO A 683 -6.46 1.71 16.68
CA PRO A 683 -5.23 1.84 17.44
C PRO A 683 -5.19 3.26 18.02
N THR A 684 -5.75 3.45 19.22
CA THR A 684 -5.89 4.80 19.81
C THR A 684 -4.53 5.47 19.96
N ALA A 685 -4.42 6.71 19.48
CA ALA A 685 -3.20 7.53 19.49
C ALA A 685 -2.94 8.27 20.81
N ALA A 686 -3.65 7.93 21.88
CA ALA A 686 -3.21 8.29 23.22
C ALA A 686 -2.26 7.19 23.69
N GLY A 687 -1.09 7.58 24.19
CA GLY A 687 -0.08 6.67 24.73
C GLY A 687 -0.62 5.59 25.67
N GLY A 688 -1.83 5.76 26.25
CA GLY A 688 -2.59 4.72 26.95
C GLY A 688 -2.53 3.34 26.31
N ARG A 689 -3.11 3.11 25.11
CA ARG A 689 -3.09 1.74 24.53
C ARG A 689 -1.76 1.30 23.95
N PHE A 690 -0.88 2.22 23.52
CA PHE A 690 0.47 1.82 23.10
C PHE A 690 1.29 1.36 24.29
N LEU A 691 1.19 2.07 25.42
CA LEU A 691 1.81 1.70 26.69
C LEU A 691 1.10 0.49 27.29
N ASP A 692 -0.22 0.33 27.16
CA ASP A 692 -0.95 -0.88 27.57
C ASP A 692 -0.61 -2.07 26.68
N ARG A 693 -0.41 -1.89 25.36
CA ARG A 693 0.07 -2.94 24.46
C ARG A 693 1.51 -3.30 24.79
N LEU A 694 2.40 -2.32 24.93
CA LEU A 694 3.77 -2.56 25.40
C LEU A 694 3.75 -3.25 26.76
N ARG A 695 2.82 -2.87 27.64
CA ARG A 695 2.64 -3.48 28.95
C ARG A 695 2.19 -4.94 28.81
N VAL A 696 1.15 -5.25 28.04
CA VAL A 696 0.73 -6.63 27.73
C VAL A 696 1.87 -7.43 27.08
N LEU A 697 2.58 -6.82 26.14
CA LEU A 697 3.73 -7.41 25.47
C LEU A 697 4.89 -7.67 26.45
N MET A 698 5.08 -6.84 27.48
CA MET A 698 6.15 -6.98 28.48
C MET A 698 5.74 -7.81 29.71
N GLU A 699 4.47 -7.79 30.11
CA GLU A 699 3.86 -8.56 31.22
C GLU A 699 3.69 -10.04 30.87
N ALA A 700 3.70 -10.40 29.58
CA ALA A 700 3.67 -11.79 29.12
C ALA A 700 4.85 -12.67 29.63
N ARG A 701 5.80 -12.10 30.38
CA ARG A 701 6.83 -12.84 31.13
C ARG A 701 6.34 -13.47 32.45
N VAL A 702 5.11 -13.19 32.90
CA VAL A 702 4.51 -13.86 34.06
C VAL A 702 3.43 -14.84 33.60
N ARG A 703 3.84 -15.86 32.84
CA ARG A 703 3.18 -17.16 32.92
C ARG A 703 4.12 -18.06 33.71
N PRO A 704 3.66 -18.80 34.73
CA PRO A 704 4.46 -19.91 35.24
C PRO A 704 4.83 -20.77 34.03
N ALA A 705 6.08 -21.24 34.00
CA ALA A 705 6.59 -22.10 32.96
C ALA A 705 5.49 -23.08 32.55
N ALA A 706 5.05 -23.01 31.29
CA ALA A 706 4.31 -24.12 30.72
C ALA A 706 5.16 -25.36 31.02
N ALA A 707 4.54 -26.40 31.58
CA ALA A 707 5.21 -27.66 31.85
C ALA A 707 6.04 -28.03 30.61
N PRO A 708 7.28 -28.54 30.80
CA PRO A 708 8.11 -28.93 29.67
C PRO A 708 7.26 -29.77 28.72
N PRO A 709 7.36 -29.56 27.39
CA PRO A 709 6.66 -30.42 26.45
C PRO A 709 6.98 -31.85 26.84
N ALA A 710 5.94 -32.70 26.91
CA ALA A 710 6.11 -34.11 27.24
C ALA A 710 7.28 -34.65 26.40
N PRO A 711 8.20 -35.42 27.00
CA PRO A 711 9.37 -35.91 26.28
C PRO A 711 8.92 -36.54 24.96
N PRO A 712 9.64 -36.32 23.84
CA PRO A 712 9.30 -36.95 22.57
C PRO A 712 9.14 -38.45 22.80
N ALA A 713 8.14 -39.06 22.17
CA ALA A 713 7.96 -40.50 22.23
C ALA A 713 9.30 -41.16 21.88
N PRO A 714 9.79 -42.13 22.67
CA PRO A 714 11.10 -42.73 22.45
C PRO A 714 11.19 -43.27 21.02
N SER A 715 12.30 -42.99 20.32
CA SER A 715 12.47 -43.46 18.96
C SER A 715 12.40 -45.00 18.91
N LEU A 716 12.05 -45.57 17.76
CA LEU A 716 11.99 -47.04 17.60
C LEU A 716 13.30 -47.72 18.02
N VAL A 717 14.42 -47.04 17.78
CA VAL A 717 15.77 -47.47 18.19
C VAL A 717 15.91 -47.47 19.71
N ASP A 718 15.44 -46.42 20.41
CA ASP A 718 15.51 -46.34 21.87
C ASP A 718 14.61 -47.38 22.55
N GLN A 719 13.45 -47.67 21.96
CA GLN A 719 12.56 -48.74 22.43
C GLN A 719 13.19 -50.14 22.29
N LEU A 720 13.90 -50.39 21.19
CA LEU A 720 14.62 -51.64 20.96
C LEU A 720 15.85 -51.76 21.86
N ARG A 721 16.64 -50.69 22.00
CA ARG A 721 17.80 -50.66 22.92
C ARG A 721 17.40 -50.92 24.36
N ALA A 722 16.26 -50.42 24.82
CA ALA A 722 15.76 -50.65 26.18
C ALA A 722 15.38 -52.13 26.46
N ARG A 723 15.07 -52.91 25.41
CA ARG A 723 14.66 -54.32 25.52
C ARG A 723 15.80 -55.30 25.21
N LEU A 724 16.84 -54.83 24.53
CA LEU A 724 18.08 -55.55 24.31
C LEU A 724 18.98 -55.43 25.55
N GLY A 725 19.75 -56.48 25.85
CA GLY A 725 20.66 -56.47 27.01
C GLY A 725 21.80 -55.47 26.83
N ASN A 726 22.41 -55.02 27.95
CA ASN A 726 23.48 -54.01 27.97
C ASN A 726 24.69 -54.32 27.06
N ALA A 727 24.90 -55.59 26.69
CA ALA A 727 25.99 -56.00 25.79
C ALA A 727 25.69 -55.75 24.29
N ILE A 728 24.40 -55.74 23.89
CA ILE A 728 23.96 -55.65 22.49
C ILE A 728 23.37 -54.27 22.18
N ALA A 729 22.68 -53.65 23.15
CA ALA A 729 22.02 -52.35 22.98
C ALA A 729 22.94 -51.22 22.44
N PRO A 730 24.23 -51.10 22.84
CA PRO A 730 25.11 -50.06 22.31
C PRO A 730 25.48 -50.26 20.83
N ARG A 731 25.38 -51.51 20.33
CA ARG A 731 25.82 -51.90 18.99
C ARG A 731 24.75 -51.65 17.92
N VAL A 732 23.49 -51.47 18.32
CA VAL A 732 22.41 -51.09 17.40
C VAL A 732 22.55 -49.62 17.07
N VAL A 733 22.87 -49.32 15.82
CA VAL A 733 23.04 -47.95 15.30
C VAL A 733 21.68 -47.37 14.92
N ASP A 734 20.87 -48.16 14.19
CA ASP A 734 19.60 -47.70 13.63
C ASP A 734 18.68 -48.88 13.29
N VAL A 735 17.38 -48.62 13.11
CA VAL A 735 16.39 -49.63 12.70
C VAL A 735 15.46 -49.03 11.66
N ARG A 736 15.24 -49.78 10.57
CA ARG A 736 14.40 -49.37 9.45
C ARG A 736 13.41 -50.48 9.12
N VAL A 737 12.19 -50.12 8.72
CA VAL A 737 11.26 -51.07 8.11
C VAL A 737 11.34 -50.86 6.62
N LEU A 738 11.54 -51.93 5.86
CA LEU A 738 11.50 -51.92 4.40
C LEU A 738 10.30 -52.71 3.93
N ALA A 739 9.59 -52.22 2.91
CA ALA A 739 8.48 -52.92 2.30
C ALA A 739 8.65 -52.99 0.78
N ALA A 740 8.46 -54.18 0.21
CA ALA A 740 8.42 -54.43 -1.23
C ALA A 740 7.31 -55.44 -1.54
N ASP A 741 6.43 -55.11 -2.49
CA ASP A 741 5.44 -56.03 -3.10
C ASP A 741 4.70 -56.95 -2.08
N ALA A 742 4.14 -56.34 -1.03
CA ALA A 742 3.39 -56.97 0.07
C ALA A 742 4.21 -57.70 1.17
N GLN A 743 5.55 -57.69 1.11
CA GLN A 743 6.41 -58.15 2.21
C GLN A 743 7.08 -56.98 2.91
N ALA A 744 6.97 -56.92 4.23
CA ALA A 744 7.67 -55.96 5.07
C ALA A 744 8.68 -56.69 5.95
N ALA A 745 9.91 -56.17 6.04
CA ALA A 745 10.96 -56.70 6.90
C ALA A 745 11.60 -55.54 7.69
N ALA A 746 11.92 -55.78 8.96
CA ALA A 746 12.74 -54.86 9.73
C ALA A 746 14.21 -55.12 9.42
N VAL A 747 14.96 -54.06 9.16
CA VAL A 747 16.41 -54.08 9.01
C VAL A 747 17.02 -53.40 10.23
N VAL A 748 17.71 -54.18 11.05
CA VAL A 748 18.46 -53.68 12.21
C VAL A 748 19.90 -53.44 11.78
N ILE A 749 20.33 -52.19 11.89
CA ILE A 749 21.66 -51.75 11.48
C ILE A 749 22.54 -51.71 12.72
N VAL A 750 23.62 -52.49 12.69
CA VAL A 750 24.61 -52.57 13.77
C VAL A 750 25.95 -51.97 13.37
N ASP A 751 26.78 -51.64 14.36
CA ASP A 751 28.11 -51.09 14.15
C ASP A 751 29.04 -52.07 13.42
N HIS A 752 29.03 -53.34 13.83
CA HIS A 752 29.78 -54.45 13.25
C HIS A 752 28.96 -55.75 13.32
N LEU A 753 28.84 -56.45 12.20
CA LEU A 753 28.13 -57.73 12.13
C LEU A 753 29.00 -58.84 12.73
N GLY A 754 28.49 -59.51 13.77
CA GLY A 754 29.07 -60.70 14.38
C GLY A 754 28.01 -61.78 14.54
N THR A 755 28.38 -63.05 14.41
CA THR A 755 27.44 -64.19 14.49
C THR A 755 26.72 -64.28 15.84
N ASP A 756 27.35 -63.77 16.90
CA ASP A 756 26.80 -63.60 18.25
C ASP A 756 25.70 -62.52 18.31
N VAL A 757 25.89 -61.39 17.64
CA VAL A 757 24.94 -60.26 17.61
C VAL A 757 23.72 -60.58 16.75
N GLU A 758 23.95 -61.11 15.55
CA GLU A 758 22.89 -61.49 14.62
C GLU A 758 21.98 -62.58 15.21
N SER A 759 22.57 -63.63 15.80
CA SER A 759 21.81 -64.71 16.44
C SER A 759 21.00 -64.19 17.63
N ALA A 760 21.57 -63.29 18.43
CA ALA A 760 20.90 -62.77 19.62
C ALA A 760 19.74 -61.81 19.30
N ILE A 761 19.85 -60.99 18.24
CA ILE A 761 18.77 -60.11 17.79
C ILE A 761 17.66 -60.93 17.13
N THR A 762 18.02 -61.88 16.26
CA THR A 762 17.06 -62.71 15.52
C THR A 762 16.27 -63.63 16.47
N ALA A 763 16.93 -64.27 17.43
CA ALA A 763 16.28 -65.15 18.41
C ALA A 763 15.27 -64.41 19.31
N ARG A 764 15.53 -63.13 19.62
CA ARG A 764 14.67 -62.30 20.49
C ARG A 764 13.69 -61.43 19.71
N TRP A 765 13.76 -61.41 18.38
CA TRP A 765 12.89 -60.57 17.54
C TRP A 765 11.38 -60.78 17.78
N PRO A 766 10.86 -62.02 17.96
CA PRO A 766 9.44 -62.23 18.24
C PRO A 766 8.95 -61.51 19.51
N GLU A 767 9.82 -61.37 20.52
CA GLU A 767 9.55 -60.63 21.75
C GLU A 767 9.73 -59.12 21.56
N LEU A 768 10.70 -58.71 20.73
CA LEU A 768 11.00 -57.30 20.46
C LEU A 768 9.94 -56.63 19.57
N ALA A 769 9.31 -57.38 18.67
CA ALA A 769 8.30 -56.92 17.71
C ALA A 769 6.89 -56.67 18.30
N THR A 770 6.72 -56.64 19.63
CA THR A 770 5.44 -56.30 20.30
C THR A 770 5.49 -54.92 20.97
N PRO A 771 4.79 -53.87 20.47
CA PRO A 771 3.46 -53.89 19.87
C PRO A 771 3.46 -53.76 18.33
N ALA A 772 2.27 -53.89 17.74
CA ALA A 772 1.92 -54.18 16.32
C ALA A 772 2.48 -53.29 15.17
N SER A 773 3.51 -52.48 15.39
CA SER A 773 4.09 -51.60 14.36
C SER A 773 5.34 -52.15 13.66
N LEU A 774 5.86 -53.33 14.07
CA LEU A 774 7.07 -53.95 13.51
C LEU A 774 6.75 -55.22 12.71
N PRO A 775 7.40 -55.46 11.56
CA PRO A 775 7.25 -56.69 10.78
C PRO A 775 7.78 -57.94 11.50
N ALA A 776 7.22 -59.10 11.15
CA ALA A 776 7.60 -60.38 11.73
C ALA A 776 9.01 -60.85 11.34
N SER A 777 9.48 -60.48 10.15
CA SER A 777 10.82 -60.80 9.66
C SER A 777 11.81 -59.69 10.00
N VAL A 778 13.01 -60.08 10.45
CA VAL A 778 14.13 -59.18 10.71
C VAL A 778 15.38 -59.62 9.95
N GLU A 779 16.08 -58.65 9.39
CA GLU A 779 17.42 -58.80 8.82
C GLU A 779 18.40 -57.94 9.64
N VAL A 780 19.58 -58.46 9.98
CA VAL A 780 20.61 -57.70 10.69
C VAL A 780 21.77 -57.44 9.73
N ILE A 781 22.13 -56.17 9.56
CA ILE A 781 23.23 -55.77 8.67
C ILE A 781 24.15 -54.78 9.36
N ASP A 782 25.40 -54.67 8.92
CA ASP A 782 26.29 -53.61 9.39
C ASP A 782 26.04 -52.27 8.68
N ALA A 783 26.54 -51.19 9.28
CA ALA A 783 26.43 -49.84 8.76
C ALA A 783 27.08 -49.66 7.37
N ALA A 784 28.18 -50.38 7.09
CA ALA A 784 28.89 -50.30 5.81
C ALA A 784 28.07 -50.91 4.66
N THR A 785 27.41 -52.03 4.92
CA THR A 785 26.49 -52.72 4.00
C THR A 785 25.27 -51.85 3.73
N TRP A 786 24.72 -51.23 4.78
CA TRP A 786 23.61 -50.28 4.62
C TRP A 786 23.98 -49.08 3.74
N GLU A 787 25.15 -48.49 3.94
CA GLU A 787 25.62 -47.38 3.11
C GLU A 787 25.86 -47.80 1.64
N ALA A 788 26.40 -49.00 1.42
CA ALA A 788 26.56 -49.56 0.09
C ALA A 788 25.21 -49.74 -0.63
N LEU A 789 24.20 -50.28 0.07
CA LEU A 789 22.84 -50.44 -0.46
C LEU A 789 22.20 -49.08 -0.80
N GLN A 790 22.33 -48.08 0.07
CA GLN A 790 21.84 -46.71 -0.20
C GLN A 790 22.54 -46.05 -1.40
N ARG A 791 23.84 -46.29 -1.58
CA ARG A 791 24.58 -45.76 -2.74
C ARG A 791 24.09 -46.37 -4.05
N LEU A 792 23.79 -47.67 -4.06
CA LEU A 792 23.24 -48.35 -5.24
C LEU A 792 21.81 -47.88 -5.54
N ALA A 793 20.97 -47.70 -4.52
CA ALA A 793 19.62 -47.13 -4.65
C ALA A 793 19.64 -45.70 -5.20
N ARG A 794 20.54 -44.82 -4.70
CA ARG A 794 20.71 -43.45 -5.23
C ARG A 794 21.16 -43.38 -6.69
N ARG A 795 21.75 -44.46 -7.21
CA ARG A 795 22.12 -44.60 -8.63
C ARG A 795 21.07 -45.32 -9.48
N GLY A 796 19.92 -45.66 -8.90
CA GLY A 796 18.83 -46.36 -9.58
C GLY A 796 19.16 -47.81 -9.96
N LEU A 797 20.21 -48.39 -9.39
CA LEU A 797 20.62 -49.78 -9.63
C LEU A 797 19.89 -50.78 -8.72
N LEU A 798 19.32 -50.28 -7.63
CA LEU A 798 18.34 -50.98 -6.80
C LEU A 798 17.05 -50.16 -6.79
N PRO A 799 15.88 -50.80 -6.61
CA PRO A 799 14.67 -50.09 -6.23
C PRO A 799 14.98 -49.14 -5.08
N ALA A 800 14.39 -47.94 -5.08
CA ALA A 800 14.55 -47.06 -3.93
C ALA A 800 14.18 -47.85 -2.68
N LEU A 801 15.13 -48.01 -1.75
CA LEU A 801 14.88 -48.59 -0.44
C LEU A 801 14.05 -47.57 0.33
N THR A 802 12.79 -47.46 -0.05
CA THR A 802 11.82 -46.60 0.58
C THR A 802 11.61 -47.19 1.96
N VAL A 803 11.99 -46.42 2.98
CA VAL A 803 11.20 -46.41 4.22
C VAL A 803 9.74 -46.35 3.75
N PRO A 804 8.81 -47.15 4.28
CA PRO A 804 7.42 -46.77 4.13
C PRO A 804 7.34 -45.39 4.80
N ALA A 805 7.43 -44.33 3.99
CA ALA A 805 6.53 -43.21 4.20
C ALA A 805 5.19 -43.91 4.40
N GLU A 806 4.59 -43.73 5.56
CA GLU A 806 3.21 -44.17 5.77
C GLU A 806 2.49 -43.94 4.46
N PRO A 807 1.84 -44.97 3.87
CA PRO A 807 1.03 -44.71 2.70
C PRO A 807 0.03 -43.66 3.14
N ASP A 808 0.30 -42.42 2.77
CA ASP A 808 -0.67 -41.35 2.68
C ASP A 808 -1.49 -41.72 1.43
N GLY A 809 -2.19 -42.84 1.57
CA GLY A 809 -3.28 -43.37 0.78
C GLY A 809 -4.59 -43.18 1.53
N GLY A 810 -4.59 -42.33 2.56
CA GLY A 810 -5.80 -41.74 3.06
C GLY A 810 -6.46 -40.90 1.95
N PRO A 811 -7.79 -40.81 1.91
CA PRO A 811 -8.52 -39.99 0.94
C PRO A 811 -8.02 -38.53 0.89
N GLU A 812 -7.44 -38.00 1.97
CA GLU A 812 -6.84 -36.66 2.02
C GLU A 812 -5.59 -36.50 1.14
N ALA A 813 -4.74 -37.51 1.03
CA ALA A 813 -3.52 -37.43 0.22
C ALA A 813 -3.80 -37.60 -1.27
N GLU A 814 -4.79 -38.43 -1.60
CA GLU A 814 -5.34 -38.49 -2.95
C GLU A 814 -6.08 -37.19 -3.32
N ASP A 815 -6.81 -36.59 -2.38
CA ASP A 815 -7.44 -35.28 -2.59
C ASP A 815 -6.41 -34.15 -2.72
N ARG A 816 -5.30 -34.18 -1.97
CA ARG A 816 -4.15 -33.29 -2.14
C ARG A 816 -3.53 -33.44 -3.53
N ARG A 817 -3.24 -34.67 -3.98
CA ARG A 817 -2.71 -34.94 -5.34
C ARG A 817 -3.68 -34.49 -6.43
N ARG A 818 -4.98 -34.75 -6.26
CA ARG A 818 -6.03 -34.35 -7.20
C ARG A 818 -6.16 -32.82 -7.28
N THR A 819 -6.12 -32.14 -6.13
CA THR A 819 -6.19 -30.68 -6.04
C THR A 819 -4.96 -30.05 -6.69
N HIS A 820 -3.77 -30.55 -6.38
CA HIS A 820 -2.51 -30.06 -6.94
C HIS A 820 -2.41 -30.31 -8.46
N ALA A 821 -2.77 -31.50 -8.95
CA ALA A 821 -2.84 -31.78 -10.38
C ALA A 821 -3.86 -30.88 -11.10
N ALA A 822 -5.01 -30.59 -10.47
CA ALA A 822 -5.99 -29.65 -11.00
C ALA A 822 -5.46 -28.20 -11.04
N GLU A 823 -4.63 -27.79 -10.09
CA GLU A 823 -3.96 -26.48 -10.08
C GLU A 823 -2.94 -26.35 -11.21
N LEU A 824 -2.10 -27.37 -11.41
CA LEU A 824 -1.13 -27.43 -12.50
C LEU A 824 -1.83 -27.41 -13.87
N LEU A 825 -2.93 -28.15 -14.04
CA LEU A 825 -3.75 -28.08 -15.26
C LEU A 825 -4.37 -26.70 -15.50
N ARG A 826 -4.85 -26.03 -14.43
CA ARG A 826 -5.32 -24.64 -14.55
C ARG A 826 -4.18 -23.71 -14.98
N GLY A 827 -2.97 -23.93 -14.49
CA GLY A 827 -1.75 -23.24 -14.94
C GLY A 827 -1.46 -23.46 -16.43
N ALA A 828 -1.48 -24.72 -16.87
CA ALA A 828 -1.29 -25.10 -18.27
C ALA A 828 -2.32 -24.46 -19.20
N ALA A 829 -3.61 -24.45 -18.80
CA ALA A 829 -4.68 -23.83 -19.57
C ALA A 829 -4.49 -22.30 -19.75
N ARG A 830 -4.05 -21.58 -18.72
CA ARG A 830 -3.75 -20.14 -18.79
C ARG A 830 -2.58 -19.82 -19.71
N LYS A 831 -1.51 -20.62 -19.64
CA LYS A 831 -0.32 -20.47 -20.49
C LYS A 831 -0.66 -20.74 -21.97
N ARG A 832 -1.54 -21.71 -22.23
CA ARG A 832 -2.11 -21.96 -23.55
C ARG A 832 -2.93 -20.78 -24.08
N GLU A 833 -3.77 -20.18 -23.24
CA GLU A 833 -4.58 -19.01 -23.62
C GLU A 833 -3.68 -17.82 -23.98
N MET A 834 -2.65 -17.54 -23.16
CA MET A 834 -1.64 -16.52 -23.46
C MET A 834 -0.92 -16.78 -24.79
N SER A 835 -0.51 -18.03 -25.03
CA SER A 835 0.09 -18.43 -26.33
C SER A 835 -0.85 -18.17 -27.50
N GLY A 836 -2.14 -18.50 -27.35
CA GLY A 836 -3.17 -18.25 -28.36
C GLY A 836 -3.41 -16.77 -28.64
N VAL A 837 -3.45 -15.92 -27.60
CA VAL A 837 -3.59 -14.46 -27.74
C VAL A 837 -2.39 -13.85 -28.46
N LEU A 838 -1.17 -14.27 -28.11
CA LEU A 838 0.06 -13.81 -28.76
C LEU A 838 0.12 -14.23 -30.23
N CYS A 839 -0.27 -15.47 -30.53
CA CYS A 839 -0.34 -15.98 -31.90
C CYS A 839 -1.39 -15.21 -32.73
N ALA A 840 -2.60 -15.00 -32.19
CA ALA A 840 -3.65 -14.21 -32.85
C ALA A 840 -3.26 -12.73 -33.05
N GLY A 841 -2.39 -12.20 -32.19
CA GLY A 841 -1.81 -10.86 -32.29
C GLY A 841 -0.60 -10.74 -33.24
N GLY A 842 -0.18 -11.83 -33.90
CA GLY A 842 0.96 -11.85 -34.83
C GLY A 842 2.34 -12.01 -34.18
N PHE A 843 2.41 -12.28 -32.87
CA PHE A 843 3.63 -12.44 -32.08
C PHE A 843 3.99 -13.92 -31.90
N VAL A 844 4.27 -14.61 -33.01
CA VAL A 844 4.38 -16.08 -33.03
C VAL A 844 5.68 -16.58 -32.37
N ALA A 845 6.75 -15.79 -32.41
CA ALA A 845 8.00 -16.11 -31.72
C ALA A 845 7.81 -16.07 -30.19
N GLU A 846 7.08 -15.07 -29.69
CA GLU A 846 6.77 -14.89 -28.28
C GLU A 846 5.72 -15.88 -27.77
N ALA A 847 4.84 -16.37 -28.65
CA ALA A 847 3.83 -17.38 -28.33
C ALA A 847 4.42 -18.75 -27.99
N SER A 848 5.64 -19.05 -28.46
CA SER A 848 6.30 -20.35 -28.30
C SER A 848 6.73 -20.64 -26.86
N SER A 849 7.16 -19.62 -26.11
CA SER A 849 7.56 -19.79 -24.70
C SER A 849 6.37 -20.13 -23.78
N PRO A 850 5.22 -19.42 -23.84
CA PRO A 850 4.01 -19.83 -23.13
C PRO A 850 3.46 -21.19 -23.58
N ALA A 851 3.63 -21.59 -24.85
CA ALA A 851 3.27 -22.92 -25.32
C ALA A 851 4.12 -24.02 -24.66
N HIS A 852 5.43 -23.82 -24.56
CA HIS A 852 6.35 -24.71 -23.85
C HIS A 852 5.97 -24.82 -22.36
N ASP A 853 5.80 -23.69 -21.67
CA ASP A 853 5.40 -23.67 -20.25
C ASP A 853 4.09 -24.41 -20.01
N ALA A 854 3.12 -24.26 -20.93
CA ALA A 854 1.85 -24.96 -20.84
C ALA A 854 2.04 -26.48 -20.88
N VAL A 855 2.87 -26.98 -21.81
CA VAL A 855 3.12 -28.42 -21.99
C VAL A 855 3.85 -28.99 -20.78
N GLU A 856 4.86 -28.29 -20.23
CA GLU A 856 5.59 -28.74 -19.04
C GLU A 856 4.68 -28.81 -17.81
N LEU A 857 3.81 -27.80 -17.59
CA LEU A 857 2.84 -27.83 -16.50
C LEU A 857 1.82 -28.96 -16.64
N ALA A 858 1.40 -29.28 -17.87
CA ALA A 858 0.48 -30.39 -18.12
C ALA A 858 1.16 -31.75 -17.89
N LEU A 859 2.44 -31.91 -18.24
CA LEU A 859 3.21 -33.12 -17.95
C LEU A 859 3.44 -33.28 -16.44
N ALA A 860 3.75 -32.19 -15.73
CA ALA A 860 3.85 -32.19 -14.27
C ALA A 860 2.53 -32.59 -13.60
N ALA A 861 1.38 -32.11 -14.11
CA ALA A 861 0.07 -32.50 -13.62
C ALA A 861 -0.19 -34.01 -13.73
N VAL A 862 0.22 -34.64 -14.84
CA VAL A 862 0.15 -36.10 -15.03
C VAL A 862 1.06 -36.82 -14.02
N ALA A 863 2.29 -36.35 -13.84
CA ALA A 863 3.24 -36.96 -12.90
C ALA A 863 2.73 -36.90 -11.45
N VAL A 864 2.18 -35.76 -11.02
CA VAL A 864 1.57 -35.58 -9.69
C VAL A 864 0.34 -36.46 -9.51
N ARG A 865 -0.57 -36.49 -10.50
CA ARG A 865 -1.83 -37.23 -10.42
C ARG A 865 -1.62 -38.72 -10.17
N HIS A 866 -0.56 -39.28 -10.75
CA HIS A 866 -0.25 -40.71 -10.69
C HIS A 866 0.90 -41.05 -9.71
N ALA A 867 1.31 -40.12 -8.84
CA ALA A 867 2.35 -40.30 -7.83
C ALA A 867 3.71 -40.75 -8.38
N LEU A 868 4.04 -40.25 -9.58
CA LEU A 868 5.20 -40.69 -10.36
C LEU A 868 6.46 -39.85 -10.09
N ALA A 869 6.28 -38.66 -9.53
CA ALA A 869 7.33 -37.82 -8.98
C ALA A 869 6.77 -37.05 -7.78
N ALA A 870 7.56 -36.92 -6.71
CA ALA A 870 7.24 -36.01 -5.62
C ALA A 870 7.53 -34.57 -6.09
N ASP A 871 6.48 -33.75 -6.07
CA ASP A 871 6.50 -32.28 -6.15
C ASP A 871 7.52 -31.69 -7.15
N THR A 872 7.14 -31.59 -8.42
CA THR A 872 7.92 -30.87 -9.42
C THR A 872 7.51 -29.40 -9.40
N ASP A 873 8.18 -28.60 -8.55
CA ASP A 873 8.09 -27.13 -8.44
C ASP A 873 8.52 -26.39 -9.74
N GLY A 874 7.88 -26.71 -10.86
CA GLY A 874 8.18 -26.14 -12.19
C GLY A 874 9.52 -26.59 -12.80
N VAL A 875 10.16 -27.63 -12.24
CA VAL A 875 11.34 -28.26 -12.86
C VAL A 875 10.88 -29.16 -14.01
N PRO A 876 11.42 -29.02 -15.24
CA PRO A 876 11.08 -29.88 -16.35
C PRO A 876 11.31 -31.35 -16.01
N LEU A 877 10.36 -32.22 -16.36
CA LEU A 877 10.50 -33.65 -16.07
C LEU A 877 11.77 -34.22 -16.73
N PRO A 878 12.60 -34.98 -16.00
CA PRO A 878 13.76 -35.68 -16.52
C PRO A 878 13.45 -36.46 -17.81
N GLU A 879 14.38 -36.44 -18.78
CA GLU A 879 14.18 -37.15 -20.05
C GLU A 879 14.04 -38.67 -19.87
N SER A 880 14.63 -39.23 -18.81
CA SER A 880 14.45 -40.62 -18.39
C SER A 880 13.00 -40.97 -18.04
N LEU A 881 12.20 -40.02 -17.55
CA LEU A 881 10.77 -40.21 -17.28
C LEU A 881 9.91 -40.05 -18.54
N LEU A 882 10.37 -39.25 -19.51
CA LEU A 882 9.72 -39.12 -20.83
C LEU A 882 9.96 -40.34 -21.73
N CYS A 883 11.13 -40.99 -21.64
CA CYS A 883 11.55 -42.08 -22.51
C CYS A 883 11.56 -43.48 -21.86
N GLY A 884 11.33 -43.56 -20.54
CA GLY A 884 11.35 -44.82 -19.78
C GLY A 884 10.08 -45.66 -19.93
N PRO A 885 10.15 -46.99 -19.65
CA PRO A 885 9.03 -47.92 -19.84
C PRO A 885 7.85 -47.75 -18.85
N MET A 886 7.95 -46.88 -17.83
CA MET A 886 7.00 -46.86 -16.70
C MET A 886 6.18 -45.57 -16.51
N LEU A 887 6.07 -44.65 -17.47
CA LEU A 887 5.44 -43.36 -17.14
C LEU A 887 4.74 -42.58 -18.27
N VAL A 888 5.46 -42.19 -19.32
CA VAL A 888 4.95 -41.18 -20.28
C VAL A 888 4.53 -41.79 -21.61
N ARG A 889 5.08 -42.96 -21.98
CA ARG A 889 4.73 -43.66 -23.22
C ARG A 889 3.26 -44.11 -23.31
N SER A 890 2.57 -44.19 -22.18
CA SER A 890 1.14 -44.55 -22.10
C SER A 890 0.21 -43.40 -22.50
N PHE A 891 0.67 -42.14 -22.43
CA PHE A 891 -0.14 -40.93 -22.67
C PHE A 891 0.43 -40.02 -23.77
N VAL A 892 1.70 -40.21 -24.14
CA VAL A 892 2.47 -39.35 -25.02
C VAL A 892 3.20 -40.22 -26.04
N GLY A 893 2.92 -40.00 -27.33
CA GLY A 893 3.51 -40.80 -28.42
C GLY A 893 4.92 -40.34 -28.80
N GLN A 894 5.59 -41.09 -29.68
CA GLN A 894 6.95 -40.72 -30.15
C GLN A 894 6.99 -39.32 -30.78
N ALA A 895 5.97 -38.96 -31.58
CA ALA A 895 5.84 -37.64 -32.19
C ALA A 895 5.69 -36.50 -31.16
N ASP A 896 5.09 -36.78 -30.01
CA ASP A 896 4.91 -35.82 -28.93
C ASP A 896 6.21 -35.63 -28.14
N VAL A 897 6.98 -36.69 -27.94
CA VAL A 897 8.33 -36.61 -27.35
C VAL A 897 9.24 -35.74 -28.23
N ASP A 898 9.16 -35.90 -29.55
CA ASP A 898 9.92 -35.07 -30.48
C ASP A 898 9.41 -33.61 -30.52
N LEU A 899 8.12 -33.37 -30.28
CA LEU A 899 7.56 -32.03 -30.07
C LEU A 899 8.07 -31.39 -28.77
N ILE A 900 8.06 -32.14 -27.66
CA ILE A 900 8.57 -31.67 -26.35
C ILE A 900 10.06 -31.35 -26.44
N ARG A 901 10.87 -32.18 -27.11
CA ARG A 901 12.30 -31.89 -27.35
C ARG A 901 12.49 -30.62 -28.15
N ARG A 902 11.69 -30.39 -29.20
CA ARG A 902 11.74 -29.16 -29.99
C ARG A 902 11.36 -27.93 -29.16
N LEU A 903 10.32 -28.04 -28.33
CA LEU A 903 9.90 -26.99 -27.39
C LEU A 903 10.99 -26.66 -26.35
N ARG A 904 11.67 -27.68 -25.80
CA ARG A 904 12.76 -27.54 -24.81
C ARG A 904 14.06 -27.00 -25.42
N ALA A 905 14.36 -27.34 -26.66
CA ALA A 905 15.59 -26.93 -27.34
C ALA A 905 15.60 -25.46 -27.75
N GLY A 906 14.44 -24.78 -27.78
CA GLY A 906 14.34 -23.34 -28.04
C GLY A 906 14.88 -22.86 -29.39
N ALA A 907 15.13 -23.78 -30.34
CA ALA A 907 15.71 -23.45 -31.65
C ALA A 907 14.64 -22.90 -32.61
N GLU A 908 15.07 -22.04 -33.54
CA GLU A 908 14.28 -21.48 -34.64
C GLU A 908 13.53 -22.60 -35.38
N ALA A 909 12.28 -22.84 -34.98
CA ALA A 909 11.43 -23.84 -35.61
C ALA A 909 10.97 -23.29 -36.96
N PRO A 910 10.99 -24.10 -38.04
CA PRO A 910 10.67 -23.64 -39.39
C PRO A 910 9.21 -23.17 -39.57
N ASP A 911 8.32 -23.46 -38.60
CA ASP A 911 6.97 -22.92 -38.53
C ASP A 911 6.46 -22.82 -37.06
N PRO A 912 6.56 -21.64 -36.42
CA PRO A 912 6.08 -21.40 -35.06
C PRO A 912 4.56 -21.54 -34.90
N HIS A 913 3.78 -21.37 -35.98
CA HIS A 913 2.32 -21.51 -35.94
C HIS A 913 1.93 -22.98 -35.79
N ALA A 914 2.55 -23.87 -36.57
CA ALA A 914 2.36 -25.31 -36.44
C ALA A 914 2.74 -25.83 -35.05
N LEU A 915 3.73 -25.21 -34.41
CA LEU A 915 4.23 -25.61 -33.09
C LEU A 915 3.25 -25.25 -31.95
N VAL A 916 2.65 -24.06 -32.02
CA VAL A 916 1.56 -23.64 -31.12
C VAL A 916 0.30 -24.50 -31.31
N GLU A 917 -0.03 -24.87 -32.55
CA GLU A 917 -1.18 -25.74 -32.83
C GLU A 917 -0.95 -27.19 -32.32
N GLN A 918 0.23 -27.76 -32.60
CA GLN A 918 0.61 -29.11 -32.16
C GLN A 918 0.66 -29.21 -30.62
N SER A 919 1.21 -28.21 -29.95
CA SER A 919 1.20 -28.14 -28.47
C SER A 919 -0.23 -28.05 -27.90
N GLY A 920 -1.12 -27.32 -28.55
CA GLY A 920 -2.54 -27.25 -28.18
C GLY A 920 -3.26 -28.61 -28.24
N ALA A 921 -2.89 -29.47 -29.18
CA ALA A 921 -3.43 -30.84 -29.29
C ALA A 921 -2.87 -31.77 -28.20
N LEU A 922 -1.56 -31.70 -27.94
CA LEU A 922 -0.91 -32.46 -26.86
C LEU A 922 -1.49 -32.09 -25.49
N LEU A 923 -1.70 -30.80 -25.22
CA LEU A 923 -2.28 -30.30 -23.98
C LEU A 923 -3.66 -30.87 -23.68
N ARG A 924 -4.51 -31.04 -24.71
CA ARG A 924 -5.83 -31.64 -24.53
C ARG A 924 -5.71 -33.08 -24.07
N ARG A 925 -4.85 -33.88 -24.72
CA ARG A 925 -4.62 -35.28 -24.34
C ARG A 925 -4.07 -35.43 -22.92
N LEU A 926 -3.13 -34.58 -22.52
CA LEU A 926 -2.57 -34.58 -21.17
C LEU A 926 -3.62 -34.17 -20.12
N ALA A 927 -4.47 -33.19 -20.43
CA ALA A 927 -5.56 -32.77 -19.54
C ALA A 927 -6.62 -33.87 -19.38
N ASP A 928 -6.88 -34.65 -20.43
CA ASP A 928 -7.81 -35.79 -20.36
C ASP A 928 -7.22 -36.94 -19.55
N ALA A 929 -5.91 -37.19 -19.65
CA ALA A 929 -5.21 -38.19 -18.84
C ALA A 929 -5.24 -37.89 -17.33
N VAL A 930 -5.19 -36.61 -16.92
CA VAL A 930 -5.31 -36.22 -15.50
C VAL A 930 -6.75 -36.32 -14.99
N ARG A 931 -7.74 -36.18 -15.88
CA ARG A 931 -9.16 -36.23 -15.56
C ARG A 931 -9.72 -37.66 -15.51
N ALA A 932 -9.14 -38.57 -16.29
CA ALA A 932 -9.31 -40.00 -16.15
C ALA A 932 -8.74 -40.49 -14.81
#